data_AF-A0A9R0JEW0-F1
#
_entry.id   AF-A0A9R0JEW0-F1
#
_cell.length_a   1.000
_cell.length_b   1.000
_cell.length_c   1.000
_cell.angle_alpha   90.00
_cell.angle_beta   90.00
_cell.angle_gamma   90.00
#
_symmetry.space_group_name_H-M   'P 1'
#
loop_
_entity.id
_entity.type
_entity.pdbx_description
1 polymer ?
#
loop_
_entity_poly.entity_id
_entity_poly.type
_entity_poly.pdbx_seq_one_letter_code
_entity_poly.pdbx_strand_id
1 'polypeptide(L)'
;MGDIISEYQNAFVPGRLLVDNCMIAHEYMQYVKKRKKGKDFAGILKMDLNKAYHRISWSFIREVLMAFEFPQQWIDWIMECITTVSMAVLVNGEVTENFKPKCGLRQGDPLSPYIFIMCMEVLSRRMLALQEIGSGRGLKIGRRSPRINHLFFADDALFFFHATPDSCVNLRKALDEFSLISGEVVSLEKSFVTFSPNTPRRFISFMRRPLGMKNKFAMGTYLGCPMDVDGRSSQKFEFLIDRIAKKLSSWKFISISQAGKIILVNSIIVAMASHVMSLFLIPRGSLSRITSLFTKFIWSTSMDRKPIYWRSRALLEKHKEQGGLGVHNIKNLNTALVCKQAWRIQNNPQSLVARILLGKYKKSPILIAQNNGILGRVSWSFRSMVRAASNLKLGMGMLVGDGSNIDIERDTWVHGQRVQKKEGVSPNVKMVADLLTDDLKWKSSLVWSCFESNTAKNILAIHVSARNLEDEVIWNSLTKGSYSVREGYALLQNQLTVQGDSPSFWKKIWKMKIIPNWKLFMWKILNKALPSCTNLRARGVELDVMCKSCLAHEETLEHLFRDCEQIKRIWSTGQIGLRINNSGSSLSEWVRHYLWFFSKTEDGRDEKLVTFVATLWSIWKARNELIFRDGKTTPTQIMSNIDDNYKKCWAFMEGKKRNSSARGMVDRRNSALAFWAVGCPSGSTPTSIQVDGSWKKTKKISKLGWTAGAGWLCEHEGTVTSGSQHIFATTPLQEEATALWLAIQSLANVYSRVDILTDCCDLVTALKQPSDTKLEIRSLIADIVLSINSLNYFCISKVPRNEVSRAHNLAVQARKRD
;
A
#
# COMPACT_ATOMS: atom_id res chain seq x y z
N MET A 1 10.88 9.78 -21.01
CA MET A 1 9.95 10.70 -20.29
C MET A 1 10.54 11.25 -19.00
N GLY A 2 11.06 10.40 -18.11
CA GLY A 2 11.65 10.84 -16.83
C GLY A 2 12.84 11.81 -16.97
N ASP A 3 13.59 11.71 -18.07
CA ASP A 3 14.76 12.56 -18.35
C ASP A 3 14.41 13.86 -19.10
N ILE A 4 13.26 13.88 -19.78
CA ILE A 4 12.81 15.04 -20.59
C ILE A 4 12.05 16.04 -19.72
N ILE A 5 11.21 15.51 -18.81
CA ILE A 5 10.29 16.31 -17.99
C ILE A 5 10.94 16.66 -16.66
N SER A 6 11.08 17.95 -16.42
CA SER A 6 11.58 18.52 -15.17
C SER A 6 10.87 17.95 -13.95
N GLU A 7 11.57 17.91 -12.82
CA GLU A 7 11.04 17.40 -11.55
C GLU A 7 9.87 18.21 -10.96
N TYR A 8 9.52 19.35 -11.58
CA TYR A 8 8.45 20.25 -11.14
C TYR A 8 7.07 19.89 -11.72
N GLN A 9 7.00 18.92 -12.65
CA GLN A 9 5.76 18.35 -13.18
C GLN A 9 5.47 16.98 -12.58
N ASN A 10 4.41 16.84 -11.79
CA ASN A 10 4.12 15.59 -11.08
C ASN A 10 3.03 14.73 -11.73
N ALA A 11 2.18 15.31 -12.58
CA ALA A 11 1.11 14.54 -13.23
C ALA A 11 1.66 13.67 -14.36
N PHE A 12 1.11 12.47 -14.52
CA PHE A 12 1.40 11.53 -15.62
C PHE A 12 2.87 11.08 -15.77
N VAL A 13 3.72 11.35 -14.77
CA VAL A 13 5.10 10.84 -14.73
C VAL A 13 5.21 9.67 -13.75
N PRO A 14 5.70 8.49 -14.17
CA PRO A 14 5.88 7.33 -13.29
C PRO A 14 6.71 7.66 -12.04
N GLY A 15 6.28 7.16 -10.88
CA GLY A 15 6.96 7.36 -9.60
C GLY A 15 6.69 8.70 -8.89
N ARG A 16 6.04 9.67 -9.55
CA ARG A 16 5.61 10.94 -8.97
C ARG A 16 4.14 10.84 -8.51
N LEU A 17 3.83 11.27 -7.29
CA LEU A 17 2.49 11.15 -6.72
C LEU A 17 1.80 12.52 -6.60
N LEU A 18 0.47 12.54 -6.74
CA LEU A 18 -0.37 13.73 -6.46
C LEU A 18 -0.13 14.28 -5.05
N VAL A 19 0.07 13.38 -4.08
CA VAL A 19 0.30 13.76 -2.67
C VAL A 19 1.59 14.58 -2.52
N ASP A 20 2.60 14.37 -3.36
CA ASP A 20 3.85 15.14 -3.32
C ASP A 20 3.60 16.61 -3.65
N ASN A 21 2.81 16.85 -4.71
CA ASN A 21 2.43 18.21 -5.10
C ASN A 21 1.66 18.90 -3.99
N CYS A 22 0.71 18.19 -3.36
CA CYS A 22 -0.03 18.72 -2.23
C CYS A 22 0.88 19.00 -1.01
N MET A 23 1.87 18.15 -0.74
CA MET A 23 2.85 18.36 0.33
C MET A 23 3.70 19.61 0.08
N ILE A 24 4.27 19.73 -1.12
CA ILE A 24 5.10 20.88 -1.50
C ILE A 24 4.27 22.16 -1.44
N ALA A 25 3.09 22.18 -2.06
CA ALA A 25 2.18 23.33 -2.04
C ALA A 25 1.82 23.74 -0.60
N HIS A 26 1.53 22.77 0.28
CA HIS A 26 1.24 23.03 1.68
C HIS A 26 2.44 23.63 2.43
N GLU A 27 3.66 23.14 2.20
CA GLU A 27 4.87 23.68 2.82
C GLU A 27 5.17 25.11 2.42
N TYR A 28 5.03 25.43 1.13
CA TYR A 28 5.23 26.77 0.60
C TYR A 28 4.12 27.73 1.05
N MET A 29 2.87 27.28 1.09
CA MET A 29 1.77 28.06 1.66
C MET A 29 2.02 28.41 3.13
N GLN A 30 2.43 27.44 3.94
CA GLN A 30 2.78 27.66 5.34
C GLN A 30 3.96 28.62 5.50
N TYR A 31 4.96 28.54 4.62
CA TYR A 31 6.07 29.48 4.59
C TYR A 31 5.60 30.92 4.32
N VAL A 32 4.77 31.12 3.29
CA VAL A 32 4.21 32.44 2.92
C VAL A 32 3.30 33.00 4.02
N LYS A 33 2.42 32.17 4.61
CA LYS A 33 1.49 32.60 5.67
C LYS A 33 2.14 32.92 7.01
N LYS A 34 3.31 32.34 7.31
CA LYS A 34 4.02 32.61 8.56
C LYS A 34 4.80 33.94 8.53
N ARG A 35 4.98 34.54 7.35
CA ARG A 35 5.63 35.86 7.18
C ARG A 35 4.69 36.99 7.58
N LYS A 36 4.74 37.36 8.87
CA LYS A 36 3.88 38.40 9.46
C LYS A 36 4.57 39.74 9.69
N LYS A 37 5.91 39.78 9.63
CA LYS A 37 6.74 40.99 9.86
C LYS A 37 7.90 41.00 8.86
N GLY A 38 8.55 42.16 8.71
CA GLY A 38 9.71 42.37 7.83
C GLY A 38 9.34 42.78 6.40
N LYS A 39 10.35 43.18 5.63
CA LYS A 39 10.21 43.74 4.27
C LYS A 39 10.36 42.70 3.13
N ASP A 40 10.68 41.46 3.46
CA ASP A 40 10.76 40.36 2.49
C ASP A 40 9.36 39.76 2.26
N PHE A 41 8.70 40.23 1.19
CA PHE A 41 7.37 39.83 0.79
C PHE A 41 7.42 38.61 -0.15
N ALA A 42 6.42 37.74 -0.06
CA ALA A 42 6.33 36.54 -0.88
C ALA A 42 4.92 36.37 -1.46
N GLY A 43 4.85 35.73 -2.62
CA GLY A 43 3.61 35.49 -3.36
C GLY A 43 3.50 34.04 -3.84
N ILE A 44 2.26 33.58 -3.92
CA ILE A 44 1.87 32.33 -4.56
C ILE A 44 0.79 32.66 -5.58
N LEU A 45 1.08 32.39 -6.85
CA LEU A 45 0.09 32.46 -7.92
C LEU A 45 -0.46 31.05 -8.17
N LYS A 46 -1.77 30.88 -8.03
CA LYS A 46 -2.47 29.72 -8.55
C LYS A 46 -3.03 30.06 -9.93
N MET A 47 -2.61 29.31 -10.93
CA MET A 47 -3.01 29.47 -12.32
C MET A 47 -3.86 28.28 -12.79
N ASP A 48 -4.84 28.57 -13.63
CA ASP A 48 -5.72 27.61 -14.30
C ASP A 48 -5.81 28.00 -15.78
N LEU A 49 -5.84 27.01 -16.68
CA LEU A 49 -5.91 27.21 -18.14
C LEU A 49 -7.34 27.01 -18.67
N ASN A 50 -7.77 27.86 -19.59
CA ASN A 50 -9.12 27.80 -20.17
C ASN A 50 -9.22 26.65 -21.19
N LYS A 51 -9.81 25.52 -20.76
CA LYS A 51 -10.00 24.33 -21.63
C LYS A 51 -8.67 23.83 -22.22
N ALA A 52 -7.63 23.67 -21.40
CA ALA A 52 -6.25 23.38 -21.81
C ALA A 52 -6.13 22.40 -23.00
N TYR A 53 -6.63 21.17 -22.84
CA TYR A 53 -6.59 20.17 -23.91
C TYR A 53 -7.19 20.64 -25.24
N HIS A 54 -8.19 21.51 -25.27
CA HIS A 54 -8.87 21.91 -26.51
C HIS A 54 -8.19 23.07 -27.25
N ARG A 55 -7.21 23.75 -26.64
CA ARG A 55 -6.65 25.00 -27.19
C ARG A 55 -5.26 24.87 -27.77
N ILE A 56 -4.51 23.87 -27.32
CA ILE A 56 -3.10 23.76 -27.66
C ILE A 56 -2.88 23.64 -29.16
N SER A 57 -1.99 24.48 -29.71
CA SER A 57 -1.72 24.54 -31.14
C SER A 57 -0.97 23.28 -31.61
N TRP A 58 -1.40 22.73 -32.75
CA TRP A 58 -0.72 21.60 -33.39
C TRP A 58 0.66 21.97 -33.93
N SER A 59 0.83 23.20 -34.45
CA SER A 59 2.16 23.67 -34.88
C SER A 59 3.12 23.69 -33.70
N PHE A 60 2.66 24.19 -32.55
CA PHE A 60 3.46 24.21 -31.33
C PHE A 60 3.84 22.80 -30.85
N ILE A 61 2.91 21.84 -30.87
CA ILE A 61 3.22 20.43 -30.54
C ILE A 61 4.33 19.91 -31.44
N ARG A 62 4.25 20.14 -32.76
CA ARG A 62 5.27 19.69 -33.71
C ARG A 62 6.64 20.28 -33.38
N GLU A 63 6.71 21.59 -33.15
CA GLU A 63 7.95 22.28 -32.76
C GLU A 63 8.53 21.74 -31.45
N VAL A 64 7.70 21.45 -30.45
CA VAL A 64 8.14 20.87 -29.18
C VAL A 64 8.72 19.47 -29.37
N LEU A 65 8.08 18.63 -30.19
CA LEU A 65 8.60 17.29 -30.48
C LEU A 65 9.92 17.33 -31.25
N MET A 66 10.05 18.27 -32.20
CA MET A 66 11.31 18.49 -32.90
C MET A 66 12.41 18.99 -31.96
N ALA A 67 12.09 19.93 -31.06
CA ALA A 67 13.04 20.46 -30.07
C ALA A 67 13.50 19.42 -29.04
N PHE A 68 12.70 18.36 -28.83
CA PHE A 68 13.10 17.18 -28.04
C PHE A 68 13.79 16.09 -28.86
N GLU A 69 14.12 16.36 -30.12
CA GLU A 69 14.88 15.49 -31.02
C GLU A 69 14.22 14.12 -31.25
N PHE A 70 12.88 14.08 -31.25
CA PHE A 70 12.18 12.86 -31.65
C PHE A 70 12.40 12.57 -33.14
N PRO A 71 12.50 11.28 -33.56
CA PRO A 71 12.65 10.93 -34.96
C PRO A 71 11.51 11.48 -35.82
N GLN A 72 11.81 12.03 -37.00
CA GLN A 72 10.83 12.69 -37.86
C GLN A 72 9.61 11.79 -38.16
N GLN A 73 9.85 10.52 -38.49
CA GLN A 73 8.78 9.55 -38.73
C GLN A 73 7.83 9.40 -37.53
N TRP A 74 8.36 9.43 -36.31
CA TRP A 74 7.55 9.33 -35.10
C TRP A 74 6.74 10.61 -34.87
N ILE A 75 7.32 11.78 -35.13
CA ILE A 75 6.61 13.06 -35.10
C ILE A 75 5.45 13.03 -36.08
N ASP A 76 5.68 12.59 -37.32
CA ASP A 76 4.65 12.55 -38.35
C ASP A 76 3.49 11.61 -37.95
N TRP A 77 3.78 10.46 -37.33
CA TRP A 77 2.73 9.59 -36.77
C TRP A 77 1.91 10.26 -35.68
N ILE A 78 2.55 10.98 -34.75
CA ILE A 78 1.82 11.71 -33.71
C ILE A 78 0.97 12.82 -34.32
N MET A 79 1.50 13.56 -35.29
CA MET A 79 0.78 14.62 -35.98
C MET A 79 -0.42 14.05 -36.75
N GLU A 80 -0.27 12.91 -37.43
CA GLU A 80 -1.38 12.24 -38.10
C GLU A 80 -2.49 11.85 -37.11
N CYS A 81 -2.12 11.32 -35.94
CA CYS A 81 -3.07 10.95 -34.88
C CYS A 81 -3.91 12.13 -34.37
N ILE A 82 -3.32 13.32 -34.26
CA ILE A 82 -4.00 14.48 -33.66
C ILE A 82 -4.67 15.40 -34.69
N THR A 83 -4.19 15.44 -35.94
CA THR A 83 -4.67 16.39 -36.95
C THR A 83 -5.80 15.85 -37.85
N THR A 84 -5.92 14.54 -38.01
CA THR A 84 -6.91 13.90 -38.90
C THR A 84 -8.28 13.70 -38.30
N VAL A 85 -8.44 13.98 -37.00
CA VAL A 85 -9.69 13.75 -36.27
C VAL A 85 -10.81 14.62 -36.81
N SER A 86 -12.03 14.05 -36.88
CA SER A 86 -13.27 14.80 -37.11
C SER A 86 -14.16 14.68 -35.88
N MET A 87 -14.92 15.73 -35.58
CA MET A 87 -15.78 15.83 -34.42
C MET A 87 -17.19 16.23 -34.83
N ALA A 88 -18.19 15.75 -34.10
CA ALA A 88 -19.55 16.26 -34.13
C ALA A 88 -20.03 16.46 -32.68
N VAL A 89 -20.90 17.44 -32.47
CA VAL A 89 -21.48 17.73 -31.15
C VAL A 89 -22.89 17.14 -31.11
N LEU A 90 -23.28 16.60 -29.96
CA LEU A 90 -24.66 16.19 -29.73
C LEU A 90 -25.43 17.38 -29.16
N VAL A 91 -26.40 17.92 -29.90
CA VAL A 91 -27.27 19.01 -29.46
C VAL A 91 -28.69 18.45 -29.33
N ASN A 92 -29.23 18.44 -28.11
CA ASN A 92 -30.57 17.91 -27.81
C ASN A 92 -30.82 16.45 -28.25
N GLY A 93 -29.78 15.62 -28.35
CA GLY A 93 -29.91 14.23 -28.80
C GLY A 93 -29.57 14.01 -30.27
N GLU A 94 -29.46 15.09 -31.05
CA GLU A 94 -29.12 15.03 -32.47
C GLU A 94 -27.64 15.34 -32.71
N VAL A 95 -27.02 14.59 -33.61
CA VAL A 95 -25.61 14.77 -33.98
C VAL A 95 -25.53 15.90 -35.00
N THR A 96 -24.71 16.92 -34.73
CA THR A 96 -24.44 18.01 -35.69
C THR A 96 -23.61 17.52 -36.86
N GLU A 97 -23.45 18.36 -37.89
CA GLU A 97 -22.46 18.10 -38.94
C GLU A 97 -21.04 17.94 -38.38
N ASN A 98 -20.26 17.12 -39.08
CA ASN A 98 -18.86 16.89 -38.75
C ASN A 98 -18.04 18.15 -39.07
N PHE A 99 -17.20 18.57 -38.12
CA PHE A 99 -16.21 19.60 -38.32
C PHE A 99 -14.81 19.08 -37.98
N LYS A 100 -13.81 19.69 -38.61
CA LYS A 100 -12.39 19.39 -38.33
C LYS A 100 -11.85 20.43 -37.34
N PRO A 101 -11.38 20.03 -36.15
CA PRO A 101 -10.67 20.95 -35.27
C PRO A 101 -9.37 21.42 -35.94
N LYS A 102 -8.85 22.56 -35.49
CA LYS A 102 -7.55 23.11 -35.94
C LYS A 102 -6.47 23.10 -34.85
N CYS A 103 -6.87 22.72 -33.63
CA CYS A 103 -6.03 22.70 -32.44
C CYS A 103 -6.64 21.73 -31.41
N GLY A 104 -5.88 21.43 -30.39
CA GLY A 104 -6.30 20.63 -29.26
C GLY A 104 -5.92 19.14 -29.35
N LEU A 105 -6.13 18.47 -28.22
CA LEU A 105 -5.84 17.08 -27.92
C LEU A 105 -7.12 16.42 -27.43
N ARG A 106 -7.30 15.15 -27.78
CA ARG A 106 -8.54 14.43 -27.47
C ARG A 106 -8.58 14.02 -26.00
N GLN A 107 -9.61 14.42 -25.29
CA GLN A 107 -9.83 13.92 -23.92
C GLN A 107 -10.20 12.43 -23.97
N GLY A 108 -9.48 11.62 -23.17
CA GLY A 108 -9.65 10.16 -23.13
C GLY A 108 -8.70 9.39 -24.06
N ASP A 109 -7.95 10.07 -24.93
CA ASP A 109 -6.84 9.46 -25.66
C ASP A 109 -5.64 9.24 -24.70
N PRO A 110 -5.06 8.02 -24.65
CA PRO A 110 -3.88 7.72 -23.82
C PRO A 110 -2.64 8.57 -24.12
N LEU A 111 -2.45 9.08 -25.34
CA LEU A 111 -1.26 9.86 -25.72
C LEU A 111 -1.36 11.33 -25.30
N SER A 112 -2.57 11.89 -25.40
CA SER A 112 -2.86 13.30 -25.14
C SER A 112 -2.26 13.84 -23.81
N PRO A 113 -2.35 13.14 -22.65
CA PRO A 113 -1.72 13.61 -21.41
C PRO A 113 -0.19 13.75 -21.49
N TYR A 114 0.50 12.84 -22.19
CA TYR A 114 1.96 12.89 -22.34
C TYR A 114 2.40 14.03 -23.24
N ILE A 115 1.69 14.23 -24.36
CA ILE A 115 1.93 15.35 -25.27
C ILE A 115 1.71 16.68 -24.54
N PHE A 116 0.64 16.77 -23.75
CA PHE A 116 0.33 17.98 -23.00
C PHE A 116 1.43 18.33 -21.97
N ILE A 117 1.94 17.36 -21.20
CA ILE A 117 3.01 17.66 -20.24
C ILE A 117 4.34 18.02 -20.90
N MET A 118 4.64 17.49 -22.10
CA MET A 118 5.79 17.91 -22.91
C MET A 118 5.66 19.37 -23.35
N CYS A 119 4.45 19.80 -23.69
CA CYS A 119 4.19 21.19 -24.03
C CYS A 119 4.31 22.12 -22.80
N MET A 120 3.79 21.70 -21.64
CA MET A 120 3.94 22.43 -20.38
C MET A 120 5.40 22.51 -19.90
N GLU A 121 6.25 21.57 -20.32
CA GLU A 121 7.69 21.59 -20.02
C GLU A 121 8.38 22.83 -20.64
N VAL A 122 7.88 23.37 -21.76
CA VAL A 122 8.39 24.63 -22.34
C VAL A 122 8.23 25.79 -21.35
N LEU A 123 7.06 25.89 -20.70
CA LEU A 123 6.83 26.88 -19.66
C LEU A 123 7.73 26.64 -18.44
N SER A 124 7.92 25.37 -18.05
CA SER A 124 8.84 25.01 -16.97
C SER A 124 10.26 25.49 -17.25
N ARG A 125 10.78 25.22 -18.45
CA ARG A 125 12.12 25.64 -18.90
C ARG A 125 12.25 27.16 -18.94
N ARG A 126 11.22 27.87 -19.41
CA ARG A 126 11.19 29.35 -19.36
C ARG A 126 11.29 29.88 -17.93
N MET A 127 10.57 29.25 -16.99
CA MET A 127 10.66 29.61 -15.58
C MET A 127 12.05 29.31 -14.99
N LEU A 128 12.69 28.21 -15.38
CA LEU A 128 14.05 27.89 -14.94
C LEU A 128 15.06 28.91 -15.46
N ALA A 129 14.97 29.30 -16.74
CA ALA A 129 15.81 30.35 -17.31
C ALA A 129 15.65 31.69 -16.56
N LEU A 130 14.42 32.06 -16.18
CA LEU A 130 14.18 33.26 -15.34
C LEU A 130 14.80 33.13 -13.94
N GLN A 131 14.88 31.92 -13.40
CA GLN A 131 15.51 31.67 -12.11
C GLN A 131 17.03 31.87 -12.17
N GLU A 132 17.66 31.39 -13.24
CA GLU A 132 19.12 31.47 -13.47
C GLU A 132 19.58 32.92 -13.61
N ILE A 133 18.88 33.74 -14.40
CA ILE A 133 19.19 35.18 -14.54
C ILE A 133 18.75 36.03 -13.33
N GLY A 134 18.21 35.40 -12.28
CA GLY A 134 17.83 36.08 -11.05
C GLY A 134 16.55 36.94 -11.12
N SER A 135 15.82 36.91 -12.24
CA SER A 135 14.59 37.68 -12.50
C SER A 135 13.30 36.96 -12.09
N GLY A 136 13.42 35.69 -11.67
CA GLY A 136 12.35 34.82 -11.20
C GLY A 136 12.85 33.78 -10.19
N ARG A 137 13.59 34.25 -9.17
CA ARG A 137 14.40 33.44 -8.21
C ARG A 137 13.67 32.32 -7.46
N GLY A 138 12.34 32.30 -7.47
CA GLY A 138 11.54 31.39 -6.67
C GLY A 138 11.60 31.69 -5.17
N LEU A 139 11.10 30.76 -4.37
CA LEU A 139 11.18 30.79 -2.91
C LEU A 139 12.09 29.66 -2.40
N LYS A 140 12.86 29.94 -1.34
CA LYS A 140 13.68 28.97 -0.62
C LYS A 140 13.18 28.81 0.81
N ILE A 141 12.59 27.66 1.15
CA ILE A 141 11.91 27.47 2.43
C ILE A 141 12.79 26.91 3.56
N GLY A 142 14.03 26.54 3.27
CA GLY A 142 15.01 25.99 4.21
C GLY A 142 16.43 26.15 3.69
N ARG A 143 17.45 26.16 4.57
CA ARG A 143 18.85 26.42 4.18
C ARG A 143 19.37 25.43 3.13
N ARG A 144 19.01 24.15 3.28
CA ARG A 144 19.39 23.05 2.37
C ARG A 144 18.26 22.66 1.40
N SER A 145 17.09 23.31 1.45
CA SER A 145 16.00 23.03 0.51
C SER A 145 16.32 23.62 -0.86
N PRO A 146 15.91 22.97 -1.97
CA PRO A 146 15.99 23.58 -3.29
C PRO A 146 15.11 24.83 -3.37
N ARG A 147 15.49 25.75 -4.27
CA ARG A 147 14.65 26.89 -4.66
C ARG A 147 13.60 26.42 -5.66
N ILE A 148 12.36 26.84 -5.46
CA ILE A 148 11.24 26.46 -6.33
C ILE A 148 10.53 27.73 -6.75
N ASN A 149 10.35 27.92 -8.06
CA ASN A 149 9.58 29.02 -8.61
C ASN A 149 8.27 28.57 -9.28
N HIS A 150 8.12 27.29 -9.60
CA HIS A 150 6.88 26.71 -10.12
C HIS A 150 6.67 25.26 -9.69
N LEU A 151 5.43 24.79 -9.78
CA LEU A 151 5.03 23.40 -9.52
C LEU A 151 3.75 23.10 -10.32
N PHE A 152 3.81 22.09 -11.18
CA PHE A 152 2.74 21.71 -12.09
C PHE A 152 2.14 20.36 -11.74
N PHE A 153 0.83 20.26 -11.94
CA PHE A 153 0.09 19.00 -11.99
C PHE A 153 -0.77 19.02 -13.24
N ALA A 154 -0.19 18.65 -14.38
CA ALA A 154 -0.77 18.87 -15.69
C ALA A 154 -1.05 20.37 -15.90
N ASP A 155 -2.32 20.77 -15.99
CA ASP A 155 -2.79 22.14 -16.20
C ASP A 155 -2.94 22.96 -14.91
N ASP A 156 -3.08 22.30 -13.76
CA ASP A 156 -3.07 22.95 -12.44
C ASP A 156 -1.64 23.42 -12.12
N ALA A 157 -1.40 24.75 -12.17
CA ALA A 157 -0.08 25.34 -12.01
C ALA A 157 0.03 26.28 -10.80
N LEU A 158 1.11 26.14 -10.05
CA LEU A 158 1.48 27.04 -8.97
C LEU A 158 2.81 27.72 -9.28
N PHE A 159 2.88 29.03 -9.03
CA PHE A 159 4.12 29.80 -9.09
C PHE A 159 4.44 30.41 -7.74
N PHE A 160 5.70 30.35 -7.34
CA PHE A 160 6.22 30.83 -6.06
C PHE A 160 7.25 31.91 -6.34
N PHE A 161 7.09 33.09 -5.75
CA PHE A 161 7.97 34.22 -6.07
C PHE A 161 8.14 35.17 -4.88
N HIS A 162 9.25 35.90 -4.86
CA HIS A 162 9.38 37.07 -4.02
C HIS A 162 8.46 38.16 -4.57
N ALA A 163 7.61 38.72 -3.72
CA ALA A 163 6.59 39.67 -4.14
C ALA A 163 7.24 41.05 -4.35
N THR A 164 7.78 41.23 -5.55
CA THR A 164 8.28 42.51 -6.08
C THR A 164 7.55 42.86 -7.37
N PRO A 165 7.50 44.14 -7.76
CA PRO A 165 6.92 44.55 -9.04
C PRO A 165 7.54 43.83 -10.23
N ASP A 166 8.88 43.79 -10.29
CA ASP A 166 9.63 43.15 -11.37
C ASP A 166 9.31 41.66 -11.47
N SER A 167 9.23 40.96 -10.34
CA SER A 167 8.87 39.53 -10.34
C SER A 167 7.48 39.30 -10.91
N CYS A 168 6.52 40.20 -10.63
CA CYS A 168 5.17 40.10 -11.15
C CYS A 168 5.10 40.40 -12.66
N VAL A 169 5.87 41.38 -13.13
CA VAL A 169 5.98 41.73 -14.55
C VAL A 169 6.65 40.60 -15.33
N ASN A 170 7.77 40.07 -14.85
CA ASN A 170 8.50 38.97 -15.50
C ASN A 170 7.67 37.69 -15.54
N LEU A 171 6.97 37.38 -14.45
CA LEU A 171 6.05 36.25 -14.42
C LEU A 171 4.92 36.43 -15.44
N ARG A 172 4.31 37.62 -15.50
CA ARG A 172 3.26 37.90 -16.48
C ARG A 172 3.78 37.75 -17.92
N LYS A 173 4.95 38.33 -18.21
CA LYS A 173 5.59 38.26 -19.53
C LYS A 173 5.83 36.80 -19.96
N ALA A 174 6.35 35.96 -19.07
CA ALA A 174 6.55 34.55 -19.38
C ALA A 174 5.24 33.80 -19.67
N LEU A 175 4.16 34.14 -18.96
CA LEU A 175 2.84 33.56 -19.21
C LEU A 175 2.25 34.03 -20.54
N ASP A 176 2.35 35.33 -20.86
CA ASP A 176 1.84 35.88 -22.11
C ASP A 176 2.63 35.33 -23.32
N GLU A 177 3.97 35.21 -23.20
CA GLU A 177 4.83 34.56 -24.22
C GLU A 177 4.43 33.11 -24.44
N PHE A 178 4.23 32.34 -23.37
CA PHE A 178 3.79 30.94 -23.48
C PHE A 178 2.40 30.83 -24.10
N SER A 179 1.45 31.68 -23.69
CA SER A 179 0.11 31.75 -24.28
C SER A 179 0.14 32.05 -25.77
N LEU A 180 1.01 32.98 -26.20
CA LEU A 180 1.17 33.35 -27.60
C LEU A 180 1.65 32.19 -28.47
N ILE A 181 2.69 31.46 -28.02
CA ILE A 181 3.28 30.37 -28.81
C ILE A 181 2.47 29.07 -28.76
N SER A 182 1.85 28.76 -27.61
CA SER A 182 1.15 27.49 -27.41
C SER A 182 -0.32 27.52 -27.82
N GLY A 183 -0.92 28.72 -27.92
CA GLY A 183 -2.37 28.90 -28.07
C GLY A 183 -3.15 28.74 -26.76
N GLU A 184 -2.48 28.43 -25.65
CA GLU A 184 -3.11 28.35 -24.34
C GLU A 184 -3.55 29.70 -23.80
N VAL A 185 -4.62 29.72 -23.02
CA VAL A 185 -5.17 30.96 -22.45
C VAL A 185 -5.36 30.80 -20.96
N VAL A 186 -4.77 31.71 -20.18
CA VAL A 186 -4.93 31.74 -18.72
C VAL A 186 -6.36 32.13 -18.35
N SER A 187 -6.98 31.35 -17.45
CA SER A 187 -8.28 31.64 -16.88
C SER A 187 -8.18 32.69 -15.78
N LEU A 188 -8.41 33.97 -16.09
CA LEU A 188 -8.35 35.05 -15.09
C LEU A 188 -9.43 34.96 -14.01
N GLU A 189 -10.53 34.24 -14.28
CA GLU A 189 -11.60 34.04 -13.31
C GLU A 189 -11.21 33.02 -12.23
N LYS A 190 -10.58 31.91 -12.64
CA LYS A 190 -10.18 30.82 -11.77
C LYS A 190 -8.80 31.03 -11.15
N SER A 191 -7.93 31.79 -11.82
CA SER A 191 -6.58 32.11 -11.36
C SER A 191 -6.60 33.24 -10.31
N PHE A 192 -5.73 33.14 -9.32
CA PHE A 192 -5.61 34.16 -8.28
C PHE A 192 -4.24 34.14 -7.62
N VAL A 193 -3.84 35.28 -7.07
CA VAL A 193 -2.60 35.45 -6.31
C VAL A 193 -2.89 35.53 -4.82
N THR A 194 -1.98 34.99 -4.01
CA THR A 194 -1.97 35.12 -2.54
C THR A 194 -0.63 35.71 -2.12
N PHE A 195 -0.66 36.84 -1.42
CA PHE A 195 0.54 37.48 -0.85
C PHE A 195 0.72 37.16 0.63
N SER A 196 1.95 37.23 1.12
CA SER A 196 2.28 37.02 2.53
C SER A 196 1.64 38.10 3.42
N PRO A 197 1.22 37.79 4.67
CA PRO A 197 0.54 38.73 5.55
C PRO A 197 1.31 40.03 5.88
N ASN A 198 2.64 40.03 5.78
CA ASN A 198 3.46 41.23 5.95
C ASN A 198 3.43 42.19 4.75
N THR A 199 2.76 41.84 3.65
CA THR A 199 2.68 42.68 2.44
C THR A 199 1.65 43.80 2.63
N PRO A 200 2.02 45.09 2.56
CA PRO A 200 1.07 46.20 2.72
C PRO A 200 0.01 46.23 1.62
N ARG A 201 -1.22 46.65 1.95
CA ARG A 201 -2.35 46.71 0.99
C ARG A 201 -2.04 47.53 -0.26
N ARG A 202 -1.30 48.64 -0.13
CA ARG A 202 -0.86 49.48 -1.26
C ARG A 202 0.05 48.71 -2.22
N PHE A 203 0.98 47.92 -1.69
CA PHE A 203 1.89 47.08 -2.47
C PHE A 203 1.14 45.91 -3.14
N ILE A 204 0.17 45.30 -2.46
CA ILE A 204 -0.69 44.27 -3.07
C ILE A 204 -1.40 44.82 -4.30
N SER A 205 -2.00 46.01 -4.20
CA SER A 205 -2.68 46.64 -5.35
C SER A 205 -1.72 46.89 -6.51
N PHE A 206 -0.52 47.38 -6.23
CA PHE A 206 0.51 47.64 -7.22
C PHE A 206 0.99 46.36 -7.93
N MET A 207 1.31 45.30 -7.18
CA MET A 207 1.78 44.01 -7.71
C MET A 207 0.69 43.23 -8.44
N ARG A 208 -0.59 43.47 -8.12
CA ARG A 208 -1.72 42.82 -8.78
C ARG A 208 -1.96 43.34 -10.20
N ARG A 209 -1.67 44.61 -10.45
CA ARG A 209 -1.87 45.26 -11.77
C ARG A 209 -1.20 44.50 -12.91
N PRO A 210 0.12 44.19 -12.88
CA PRO A 210 0.77 43.46 -13.96
C PRO A 210 0.24 42.03 -14.11
N LEU A 211 -0.11 41.34 -13.02
CA LEU A 211 -0.64 39.97 -13.11
C LEU A 211 -2.05 39.93 -13.73
N GLY A 212 -2.89 40.95 -13.52
CA GLY A 212 -4.26 41.00 -14.02
C GLY A 212 -5.25 40.07 -13.30
N MET A 213 -4.87 39.54 -12.12
CA MET A 213 -5.65 38.51 -11.41
C MET A 213 -6.25 39.02 -10.09
N LYS A 214 -7.20 38.28 -9.52
CA LYS A 214 -7.78 38.59 -8.20
C LYS A 214 -6.79 38.21 -7.09
N ASN A 215 -6.79 38.96 -5.99
CA ASN A 215 -6.04 38.60 -4.77
C ASN A 215 -6.96 37.84 -3.82
N LYS A 216 -6.48 36.72 -3.26
CA LYS A 216 -7.14 35.98 -2.18
C LYS A 216 -6.19 35.83 -1.00
N PHE A 217 -6.71 35.90 0.22
CA PHE A 217 -5.94 35.66 1.46
C PHE A 217 -5.84 34.17 1.83
N ALA A 218 -6.72 33.35 1.28
CA ALA A 218 -6.76 31.90 1.48
C ALA A 218 -6.68 31.21 0.12
N MET A 219 -5.88 30.15 0.04
CA MET A 219 -5.73 29.37 -1.19
C MET A 219 -6.91 28.43 -1.40
N GLY A 220 -7.56 28.02 -0.31
CA GLY A 220 -8.66 27.05 -0.36
C GLY A 220 -8.15 25.66 -0.72
N THR A 221 -8.77 25.05 -1.73
CA THR A 221 -8.47 23.69 -2.18
C THR A 221 -7.53 23.67 -3.39
N TYR A 222 -6.51 22.82 -3.32
CA TYR A 222 -5.61 22.49 -4.42
C TYR A 222 -5.55 20.96 -4.57
N LEU A 223 -5.82 20.46 -5.79
CA LEU A 223 -5.90 19.02 -6.09
C LEU A 223 -6.82 18.25 -5.11
N GLY A 224 -7.93 18.88 -4.71
CA GLY A 224 -8.88 18.33 -3.75
C GLY A 224 -8.41 18.27 -2.29
N CYS A 225 -7.24 18.82 -1.95
CA CYS A 225 -6.72 18.93 -0.60
C CYS A 225 -6.86 20.38 -0.05
N PRO A 226 -7.25 20.55 1.21
CA PRO A 226 -7.29 21.86 1.85
C PRO A 226 -5.86 22.34 2.17
N MET A 227 -5.43 23.46 1.58
CA MET A 227 -4.05 23.95 1.75
C MET A 227 -3.86 24.74 3.05
N ASP A 228 -4.93 25.36 3.54
CA ASP A 228 -4.93 26.28 4.69
C ASP A 228 -5.10 25.57 6.05
N VAL A 229 -4.67 24.31 6.15
CA VAL A 229 -4.77 23.52 7.39
C VAL A 229 -3.62 23.87 8.34
N ASP A 230 -3.93 24.12 9.60
CA ASP A 230 -2.94 24.39 10.66
C ASP A 230 -3.01 23.37 11.81
N GLY A 231 -3.92 22.39 11.70
CA GLY A 231 -4.14 21.33 12.69
C GLY A 231 -5.02 21.71 13.88
N ARG A 232 -5.53 22.95 13.95
CA ARG A 232 -6.34 23.44 15.06
C ARG A 232 -7.84 23.32 14.81
N SER A 233 -8.25 23.46 13.55
CA SER A 233 -9.68 23.52 13.19
C SER A 233 -10.15 22.23 12.49
N SER A 234 -11.15 21.58 13.10
CA SER A 234 -11.90 20.47 12.49
C SER A 234 -12.73 20.93 11.29
N GLN A 235 -13.10 22.22 11.22
CA GLN A 235 -13.92 22.81 10.16
C GLN A 235 -13.26 22.70 8.78
N LYS A 236 -11.92 22.71 8.73
CA LYS A 236 -11.15 22.54 7.48
C LYS A 236 -11.34 21.17 6.83
N PHE A 237 -11.91 20.20 7.55
CA PHE A 237 -12.21 18.85 7.05
C PHE A 237 -13.70 18.62 6.81
N GLU A 238 -14.57 19.63 7.00
CA GLU A 238 -16.02 19.48 6.85
C GLU A 238 -16.40 19.10 5.42
N PHE A 239 -15.73 19.71 4.42
CA PHE A 239 -15.93 19.39 3.00
C PHE A 239 -15.82 17.89 2.69
N LEU A 240 -14.96 17.17 3.43
CA LEU A 240 -14.76 15.73 3.25
C LEU A 240 -15.95 14.96 3.82
N ILE A 241 -16.46 15.38 4.99
CA ILE A 241 -17.65 14.81 5.62
C ILE A 241 -18.85 15.01 4.70
N ASP A 242 -19.05 16.23 4.20
CA ASP A 242 -20.17 16.57 3.31
C ASP A 242 -20.12 15.78 2.01
N ARG A 243 -18.92 15.64 1.43
CA ARG A 243 -18.73 14.85 0.21
C ARG A 243 -19.08 13.37 0.43
N ILE A 244 -18.63 12.80 1.55
CA ILE A 244 -18.96 11.42 1.93
C ILE A 244 -20.45 11.26 2.19
N ALA A 245 -21.06 12.18 2.94
CA ALA A 245 -22.49 12.18 3.23
C ALA A 245 -23.33 12.25 1.95
N LYS A 246 -23.02 13.20 1.05
CA LYS A 246 -23.69 13.35 -0.25
C LYS A 246 -23.59 12.08 -1.08
N LYS A 247 -22.42 11.42 -1.10
CA LYS A 247 -22.26 10.16 -1.84
C LYS A 247 -23.05 9.01 -1.22
N LEU A 248 -23.04 8.86 0.10
CA LEU A 248 -23.86 7.86 0.78
C LEU A 248 -25.36 8.09 0.53
N SER A 249 -25.80 9.35 0.54
CA SER A 249 -27.18 9.72 0.21
C SER A 249 -27.55 9.43 -1.24
N SER A 250 -26.62 9.53 -2.20
CA SER A 250 -26.88 9.19 -3.61
C SER A 250 -27.23 7.71 -3.83
N TRP A 251 -26.83 6.83 -2.91
CA TRP A 251 -27.21 5.41 -2.95
C TRP A 251 -28.48 5.09 -2.16
N LYS A 252 -29.20 6.10 -1.66
CA LYS A 252 -30.48 5.91 -0.96
C LYS A 252 -31.50 5.16 -1.81
N PHE A 253 -31.52 5.41 -3.12
CA PHE A 253 -32.51 4.85 -4.04
C PHE A 253 -32.12 3.48 -4.60
N ILE A 254 -30.92 3.00 -4.31
CA ILE A 254 -30.46 1.70 -4.81
C ILE A 254 -30.69 0.65 -3.72
N SER A 255 -31.41 -0.42 -4.06
CA SER A 255 -31.66 -1.57 -3.19
C SER A 255 -30.40 -2.42 -3.00
N ILE A 256 -29.43 -1.91 -2.23
CA ILE A 256 -28.14 -2.57 -2.02
C ILE A 256 -28.21 -3.48 -0.79
N SER A 257 -27.77 -4.73 -0.95
CA SER A 257 -27.65 -5.67 0.18
C SER A 257 -26.65 -5.15 1.23
N GLN A 258 -26.81 -5.55 2.49
CA GLN A 258 -25.89 -5.11 3.54
C GLN A 258 -24.43 -5.53 3.28
N ALA A 259 -24.21 -6.69 2.66
CA ALA A 259 -22.88 -7.12 2.23
C ALA A 259 -22.30 -6.17 1.16
N GLY A 260 -23.14 -5.75 0.20
CA GLY A 260 -22.79 -4.72 -0.77
C GLY A 260 -22.47 -3.37 -0.12
N LYS A 261 -23.24 -2.95 0.89
CA LYS A 261 -22.98 -1.70 1.64
C LYS A 261 -21.62 -1.69 2.32
N ILE A 262 -21.17 -2.82 2.88
CA ILE A 262 -19.84 -2.94 3.50
C ILE A 262 -18.74 -2.83 2.45
N ILE A 263 -18.89 -3.51 1.31
CA ILE A 263 -17.94 -3.45 0.19
C ILE A 263 -17.84 -2.00 -0.31
N LEU A 264 -18.98 -1.36 -0.51
CA LEU A 264 -19.07 0.04 -0.87
C LEU A 264 -18.30 0.88 0.14
N VAL A 265 -18.66 0.89 1.43
CA VAL A 265 -17.99 1.71 2.46
C VAL A 265 -16.48 1.56 2.40
N ASN A 266 -15.97 0.32 2.33
CA ASN A 266 -14.54 0.07 2.29
C ASN A 266 -13.87 0.60 1.02
N SER A 267 -14.52 0.48 -0.14
CA SER A 267 -14.00 1.01 -1.42
C SER A 267 -14.06 2.55 -1.49
N ILE A 268 -15.11 3.15 -0.93
CA ILE A 268 -15.41 4.57 -1.04
C ILE A 268 -14.46 5.43 -0.24
N ILE A 269 -14.16 5.04 1.00
CA ILE A 269 -13.27 5.81 1.89
C ILE A 269 -11.90 5.95 1.24
N VAL A 270 -11.35 4.80 0.83
CA VAL A 270 -10.03 4.74 0.22
C VAL A 270 -10.03 5.61 -1.03
N ALA A 271 -11.03 5.51 -1.90
CA ALA A 271 -11.07 6.31 -3.11
C ALA A 271 -11.27 7.82 -2.85
N MET A 272 -12.28 8.21 -2.07
CA MET A 272 -12.69 9.61 -1.95
C MET A 272 -11.81 10.46 -1.02
N ALA A 273 -11.17 9.81 -0.04
CA ALA A 273 -10.43 10.48 1.01
C ALA A 273 -8.92 10.21 0.98
N SER A 274 -8.43 9.25 0.18
CA SER A 274 -7.02 8.82 0.21
C SER A 274 -6.04 9.96 0.15
N HIS A 275 -6.16 10.88 -0.80
CA HIS A 275 -5.21 11.99 -0.97
C HIS A 275 -5.17 12.91 0.26
N VAL A 276 -6.33 13.22 0.87
CA VAL A 276 -6.41 14.01 2.11
C VAL A 276 -5.86 13.22 3.30
N MET A 277 -6.24 11.94 3.40
CA MET A 277 -5.85 11.04 4.48
C MET A 277 -4.39 10.60 4.42
N SER A 278 -3.74 10.70 3.26
CA SER A 278 -2.30 10.48 3.12
C SER A 278 -1.50 11.71 3.50
N LEU A 279 -2.10 12.91 3.45
CA LEU A 279 -1.42 14.18 3.70
C LEU A 279 -1.52 14.64 5.16
N PHE A 280 -2.70 14.49 5.78
CA PHE A 280 -2.99 15.02 7.11
C PHE A 280 -3.55 13.95 8.03
N LEU A 281 -3.12 13.99 9.30
CA LEU A 281 -3.89 13.35 10.37
C LEU A 281 -5.14 14.18 10.61
N ILE A 282 -6.30 13.56 10.34
CA ILE A 282 -7.60 14.20 10.49
C ILE A 282 -7.97 14.23 11.98
N PRO A 283 -8.54 15.34 12.49
CA PRO A 283 -9.00 15.43 13.87
C PRO A 283 -9.96 14.29 14.26
N ARG A 284 -9.84 13.81 15.50
CA ARG A 284 -10.64 12.68 16.02
C ARG A 284 -12.15 12.92 15.91
N GLY A 285 -12.61 14.16 16.12
CA GLY A 285 -14.02 14.53 15.97
C GLY A 285 -14.55 14.29 14.56
N SER A 286 -13.83 14.77 13.54
CA SER A 286 -14.18 14.56 12.13
C SER A 286 -14.15 13.07 11.76
N LEU A 287 -13.13 12.32 12.19
CA LEU A 287 -13.03 10.87 11.97
C LEU A 287 -14.20 10.09 12.60
N SER A 288 -14.62 10.51 13.81
CA SER A 288 -15.76 9.92 14.50
C SER A 288 -17.05 10.12 13.69
N ARG A 289 -17.31 11.35 13.22
CA ARG A 289 -18.48 11.67 12.39
C ARG A 289 -18.53 10.86 11.10
N ILE A 290 -17.41 10.75 10.38
CA ILE A 290 -17.33 9.93 9.16
C ILE A 290 -17.67 8.48 9.48
N THR A 291 -17.15 7.94 10.58
CA THR A 291 -17.43 6.54 10.92
C THR A 291 -18.88 6.32 11.38
N SER A 292 -19.47 7.30 12.05
CA SER A 292 -20.89 7.28 12.38
C SER A 292 -21.76 7.27 11.13
N LEU A 293 -21.40 8.03 10.08
CA LEU A 293 -22.09 8.00 8.78
C LEU A 293 -22.04 6.61 8.15
N PHE A 294 -20.89 5.94 8.18
CA PHE A 294 -20.78 4.57 7.64
C PHE A 294 -21.54 3.55 8.47
N THR A 295 -21.47 3.67 9.79
CA THR A 295 -22.18 2.75 10.68
C THR A 295 -23.69 2.92 10.48
N LYS A 296 -24.20 4.16 10.37
CA LYS A 296 -25.59 4.45 10.00
C LYS A 296 -25.93 3.87 8.62
N PHE A 297 -25.08 4.06 7.61
CA PHE A 297 -25.32 3.54 6.27
C PHE A 297 -25.39 2.00 6.23
N ILE A 298 -24.48 1.30 6.93
CA ILE A 298 -24.44 -0.16 6.98
C ILE A 298 -25.70 -0.74 7.63
N TRP A 299 -26.23 -0.09 8.68
CA TRP A 299 -27.39 -0.59 9.42
C TRP A 299 -28.73 -0.04 8.94
N SER A 300 -28.74 1.02 8.15
CA SER A 300 -29.97 1.60 7.61
C SER A 300 -30.60 0.74 6.52
N THR A 301 -31.91 0.65 6.56
CA THR A 301 -32.77 0.27 5.42
C THR A 301 -33.25 1.52 4.69
N SER A 302 -33.52 2.61 5.43
CA SER A 302 -33.70 3.98 4.94
C SER A 302 -32.90 4.97 5.78
N MET A 303 -32.42 6.07 5.19
CA MET A 303 -31.60 7.08 5.89
C MET A 303 -32.43 8.05 6.74
N ASP A 304 -33.75 8.05 6.56
CA ASP A 304 -34.71 8.97 7.19
C ASP A 304 -35.05 8.56 8.64
N ARG A 305 -34.89 7.28 8.97
CA ARG A 305 -35.06 6.77 10.33
C ARG A 305 -33.72 6.39 10.96
N LYS A 306 -33.62 6.49 12.28
CA LYS A 306 -32.46 5.99 13.02
C LYS A 306 -32.47 4.46 12.94
N PRO A 307 -31.42 3.81 12.40
CA PRO A 307 -31.40 2.36 12.29
C PRO A 307 -31.14 1.70 13.63
N ILE A 308 -31.54 0.43 13.74
CA ILE A 308 -31.16 -0.43 14.85
C ILE A 308 -29.70 -0.87 14.65
N TYR A 309 -28.84 -0.50 15.60
CA TYR A 309 -27.45 -0.92 15.63
C TYR A 309 -27.33 -2.28 16.32
N TRP A 310 -27.28 -3.36 15.53
CA TRP A 310 -27.31 -4.73 16.08
C TRP A 310 -26.04 -5.09 16.85
N ARG A 311 -24.89 -4.55 16.43
CA ARG A 311 -23.59 -4.79 17.05
C ARG A 311 -22.73 -3.55 17.12
N SER A 312 -21.79 -3.58 18.07
CA SER A 312 -20.86 -2.48 18.31
C SER A 312 -19.97 -2.21 17.11
N ARG A 313 -19.65 -0.93 16.90
CA ARG A 313 -18.72 -0.48 15.87
C ARG A 313 -17.37 -1.20 15.95
N ALA A 314 -16.84 -1.39 17.16
CA ALA A 314 -15.58 -2.07 17.39
C ALA A 314 -15.57 -3.50 16.81
N LEU A 315 -16.68 -4.24 16.90
CA LEU A 315 -16.78 -5.58 16.31
C LEU A 315 -16.77 -5.53 14.77
N LEU A 316 -17.46 -4.55 14.16
CA LEU A 316 -17.50 -4.41 12.70
C LEU A 316 -16.12 -4.09 12.12
N GLU A 317 -15.33 -3.29 12.84
CA GLU A 317 -13.99 -2.85 12.44
C GLU A 317 -12.90 -3.93 12.58
N LYS A 318 -13.14 -5.00 13.37
CA LYS A 318 -12.22 -6.12 13.49
C LYS A 318 -12.01 -6.83 12.15
N HIS A 319 -10.86 -7.48 11.99
CA HIS A 319 -10.60 -8.31 10.82
C HIS A 319 -11.65 -9.42 10.69
N LYS A 320 -11.94 -9.81 9.46
CA LYS A 320 -12.85 -10.92 9.18
C LYS A 320 -12.43 -12.20 9.88
N GLU A 321 -11.13 -12.51 9.87
CA GLU A 321 -10.57 -13.68 10.57
C GLU A 321 -10.64 -13.56 12.12
N GLN A 322 -10.89 -12.37 12.67
CA GLN A 322 -11.11 -12.17 14.10
C GLN A 322 -12.60 -12.07 14.47
N GLY A 323 -13.49 -12.42 13.54
CA GLY A 323 -14.93 -12.37 13.75
C GLY A 323 -15.59 -11.02 13.51
N GLY A 324 -14.86 -10.05 12.95
CA GLY A 324 -15.45 -8.80 12.48
C GLY A 324 -15.98 -8.86 11.05
N LEU A 325 -16.39 -7.70 10.52
CA LEU A 325 -16.82 -7.56 9.12
C LEU A 325 -15.73 -6.97 8.22
N GLY A 326 -14.59 -6.57 8.82
CA GLY A 326 -13.50 -5.92 8.10
C GLY A 326 -13.85 -4.53 7.61
N VAL A 327 -14.73 -3.80 8.31
CA VAL A 327 -14.98 -2.38 8.02
C VAL A 327 -13.72 -1.60 8.40
N HIS A 328 -13.24 -0.71 7.53
CA HIS A 328 -12.02 0.04 7.85
C HIS A 328 -12.22 0.96 9.06
N ASN A 329 -11.38 0.78 10.09
CA ASN A 329 -11.21 1.79 11.12
C ASN A 329 -10.47 2.98 10.50
N ILE A 330 -11.21 4.07 10.29
CA ILE A 330 -10.76 5.24 9.55
C ILE A 330 -9.55 5.90 10.22
N LYS A 331 -9.48 5.91 11.55
CA LYS A 331 -8.37 6.50 12.31
C LYS A 331 -7.07 5.71 12.05
N ASN A 332 -7.14 4.39 12.12
CA ASN A 332 -5.99 3.53 11.88
C ASN A 332 -5.57 3.58 10.41
N LEU A 333 -6.53 3.61 9.48
CA LEU A 333 -6.26 3.76 8.05
C LEU A 333 -5.58 5.10 7.73
N ASN A 334 -6.06 6.21 8.31
CA ASN A 334 -5.44 7.54 8.17
C ASN A 334 -4.00 7.54 8.68
N THR A 335 -3.78 6.96 9.87
CA THR A 335 -2.44 6.86 10.47
C THR A 335 -1.51 6.05 9.57
N ALA A 336 -1.96 4.90 9.06
CA ALA A 336 -1.17 4.07 8.16
C ALA A 336 -0.86 4.75 6.82
N LEU A 337 -1.83 5.45 6.21
CA LEU A 337 -1.64 6.19 4.96
C LEU A 337 -0.63 7.34 5.11
N VAL A 338 -0.70 8.11 6.20
CA VAL A 338 0.27 9.18 6.49
C VAL A 338 1.66 8.60 6.75
N CYS A 339 1.75 7.48 7.47
CA CYS A 339 3.04 6.83 7.72
C CYS A 339 3.68 6.29 6.43
N LYS A 340 2.89 5.86 5.44
CA LYS A 340 3.43 5.48 4.11
C LYS A 340 4.18 6.63 3.45
N GLN A 341 3.70 7.86 3.63
CA GLN A 341 4.39 9.04 3.11
C GLN A 341 5.65 9.34 3.90
N ALA A 342 5.60 9.26 5.24
CA ALA A 342 6.79 9.38 6.08
C ALA A 342 7.89 8.39 5.65
N TRP A 343 7.51 7.14 5.39
CA TRP A 343 8.38 6.08 4.87
C TRP A 343 9.00 6.43 3.52
N ARG A 344 8.19 6.93 2.59
CA ARG A 344 8.66 7.31 1.27
C ARG A 344 9.64 8.48 1.30
N ILE A 345 9.44 9.47 2.19
CA ILE A 345 10.38 10.60 2.35
C ILE A 345 11.76 10.13 2.83
N GLN A 346 11.81 9.09 3.67
CA GLN A 346 13.07 8.51 4.12
C GLN A 346 13.76 7.69 3.01
N ASN A 347 13.03 6.79 2.36
CA ASN A 347 13.64 5.84 1.43
C ASN A 347 13.94 6.44 0.05
N ASN A 348 13.28 7.55 -0.32
CA ASN A 348 13.51 8.22 -1.60
C ASN A 348 14.01 9.67 -1.38
N PRO A 349 15.20 9.87 -0.80
CA PRO A 349 15.70 11.19 -0.42
C PRO A 349 15.93 12.12 -1.63
N GLN A 350 16.11 11.55 -2.83
CA GLN A 350 16.31 12.30 -4.08
C GLN A 350 15.04 12.96 -4.62
N SER A 351 13.86 12.49 -4.20
CA SER A 351 12.60 13.08 -4.64
C SER A 351 12.51 14.55 -4.24
N LEU A 352 11.92 15.38 -5.11
CA LEU A 352 11.79 16.82 -4.87
C LEU A 352 11.18 17.15 -3.49
N VAL A 353 10.10 16.46 -3.13
CA VAL A 353 9.43 16.61 -1.84
C VAL A 353 10.35 16.25 -0.66
N ALA A 354 11.16 15.18 -0.78
CA ALA A 354 12.09 14.80 0.27
C ALA A 354 13.22 15.83 0.40
N ARG A 355 13.84 16.26 -0.70
CA ARG A 355 14.87 17.33 -0.67
C ARG A 355 14.35 18.63 -0.04
N ILE A 356 13.11 19.00 -0.32
CA ILE A 356 12.45 20.16 0.29
C ILE A 356 12.27 19.97 1.80
N LEU A 357 11.67 18.86 2.24
CA LEU A 357 11.36 18.59 3.64
C LEU A 357 12.60 18.35 4.48
N LEU A 358 13.51 17.49 4.03
CA LEU A 358 14.80 17.21 4.68
C LEU A 358 15.67 18.47 4.71
N GLY A 359 15.65 19.28 3.64
CA GLY A 359 16.37 20.55 3.61
C GLY A 359 15.86 21.61 4.60
N LYS A 360 14.57 21.54 4.96
CA LYS A 360 13.89 22.44 5.90
C LYS A 360 13.98 21.96 7.35
N TYR A 361 13.78 20.66 7.57
CA TYR A 361 13.65 20.04 8.89
C TYR A 361 14.89 19.28 9.34
N LYS A 362 15.91 19.14 8.48
CA LYS A 362 17.21 18.48 8.71
C LYS A 362 17.18 16.97 8.96
N LYS A 363 16.04 16.41 9.37
CA LYS A 363 15.85 14.97 9.66
C LYS A 363 14.56 14.46 9.03
N SER A 364 14.51 13.17 8.70
CA SER A 364 13.30 12.53 8.20
C SER A 364 12.21 12.47 9.30
N PRO A 365 10.92 12.41 8.92
CA PRO A 365 9.86 12.26 9.91
C PRO A 365 9.99 11.00 10.78
N ILE A 366 10.52 9.91 10.22
CA ILE A 366 10.73 8.63 10.90
C ILE A 366 11.87 8.73 11.91
N LEU A 367 13.01 9.31 11.54
CA LEU A 367 14.14 9.49 12.45
C LEU A 367 13.78 10.39 13.64
N ILE A 368 12.94 11.42 13.42
CA ILE A 368 12.42 12.25 14.52
C ILE A 368 11.50 11.43 15.42
N ALA A 369 10.64 10.60 14.84
CA ALA A 369 9.72 9.73 15.58
C ALA A 369 10.46 8.66 16.41
N GLN A 370 11.52 8.05 15.87
CA GLN A 370 12.34 7.07 16.58
C GLN A 370 13.07 7.71 17.77
N ASN A 371 13.58 8.93 17.60
CA ASN A 371 14.32 9.64 18.65
C ASN A 371 13.43 10.42 19.64
N ASN A 372 12.10 10.28 19.58
CA ASN A 372 11.16 11.06 20.39
C ASN A 372 11.42 12.59 20.33
N GLY A 373 11.86 13.09 19.17
CA GLY A 373 12.30 14.46 19.01
C GLY A 373 11.17 15.48 19.22
N ILE A 374 11.49 16.58 19.90
CA ILE A 374 10.53 17.68 20.14
C ILE A 374 10.24 18.41 18.83
N LEU A 375 8.95 18.49 18.47
CA LEU A 375 8.50 19.20 17.28
C LEU A 375 8.28 20.69 17.57
N GLY A 376 9.19 21.53 17.07
CA GLY A 376 9.02 22.97 17.01
C GLY A 376 7.91 23.43 16.03
N ARG A 377 8.10 24.59 15.41
CA ARG A 377 7.13 25.21 14.48
C ARG A 377 7.13 24.58 13.08
N VAL A 378 6.73 23.31 13.00
CA VAL A 378 6.58 22.56 11.74
C VAL A 378 5.24 22.84 11.04
N SER A 379 5.07 22.37 9.80
CA SER A 379 3.77 22.35 9.12
C SER A 379 2.86 21.26 9.70
N TRP A 380 1.57 21.29 9.38
CA TRP A 380 0.66 20.25 9.84
C TRP A 380 0.89 18.91 9.13
N SER A 381 1.22 18.93 7.83
CA SER A 381 1.57 17.70 7.09
C SER A 381 2.79 17.01 7.69
N PHE A 382 3.87 17.75 7.96
CA PHE A 382 5.08 17.18 8.55
C PHE A 382 4.84 16.68 9.98
N ARG A 383 4.10 17.44 10.79
CA ARG A 383 3.66 17.00 12.12
C ARG A 383 2.82 15.73 12.06
N SER A 384 1.95 15.61 11.06
CA SER A 384 1.13 14.43 10.82
C SER A 384 2.00 13.20 10.53
N MET A 385 3.02 13.36 9.67
CA MET A 385 3.98 12.29 9.35
C MET A 385 4.75 11.80 10.57
N VAL A 386 5.31 12.70 11.37
CA VAL A 386 6.06 12.32 12.58
C VAL A 386 5.15 11.58 13.57
N ARG A 387 3.95 12.11 13.83
CA ARG A 387 2.98 11.46 14.74
C ARG A 387 2.54 10.09 14.25
N ALA A 388 2.31 9.94 12.95
CA ALA A 388 1.93 8.67 12.36
C ALA A 388 3.06 7.63 12.47
N ALA A 389 4.30 8.05 12.19
CA ALA A 389 5.48 7.22 12.38
C ALA A 389 5.68 6.81 13.85
N SER A 390 5.50 7.73 14.81
CA SER A 390 5.59 7.42 16.24
C SER A 390 4.58 6.34 16.67
N ASN A 391 3.35 6.38 16.16
CA ASN A 391 2.33 5.36 16.46
C ASN A 391 2.66 3.98 15.88
N LEU A 392 3.57 3.91 14.92
CA LEU A 392 3.96 2.69 14.21
C LEU A 392 5.41 2.28 14.49
N LYS A 393 6.08 2.94 15.45
CA LYS A 393 7.48 2.73 15.80
C LYS A 393 7.78 1.26 16.15
N LEU A 394 6.83 0.56 16.78
CA LEU A 394 6.97 -0.87 17.13
C LEU A 394 7.13 -1.81 15.92
N GLY A 395 6.67 -1.39 14.74
CA GLY A 395 6.85 -2.15 13.51
C GLY A 395 8.14 -1.82 12.77
N MET A 396 8.94 -0.86 13.26
CA MET A 396 10.19 -0.45 12.65
C MET A 396 11.36 -1.16 13.34
N GLY A 397 12.36 -1.52 12.55
CA GLY A 397 13.65 -2.03 13.03
C GLY A 397 14.80 -1.42 12.26
N MET A 398 16.00 -1.90 12.55
CA MET A 398 17.24 -1.48 11.93
C MET A 398 17.88 -2.66 11.21
N LEU A 399 18.29 -2.46 9.96
CA LEU A 399 19.21 -3.35 9.28
C LEU A 399 20.63 -2.84 9.51
N VAL A 400 21.50 -3.74 9.96
CA VAL A 400 22.90 -3.43 10.28
C VAL A 400 23.68 -3.09 9.02
N GLY A 401 24.24 -1.89 8.98
CA GLY A 401 25.31 -1.46 8.08
C GLY A 401 26.61 -1.43 8.87
N ASP A 402 27.13 -0.23 9.15
CA ASP A 402 28.30 0.01 10.00
C ASP A 402 28.01 -0.16 11.51
N GLY A 403 26.74 -0.26 11.91
CA GLY A 403 26.30 -0.42 13.29
C GLY A 403 26.50 0.82 14.16
N SER A 404 26.87 1.97 13.58
CA SER A 404 27.21 3.19 14.30
C SER A 404 25.99 3.91 14.87
N ASN A 405 24.80 3.61 14.36
CA ASN A 405 23.52 4.24 14.74
C ASN A 405 22.52 3.25 15.36
N ILE A 406 22.97 2.06 15.76
CA ILE A 406 22.13 1.03 16.39
C ILE A 406 22.58 0.80 17.84
N ASP A 407 21.74 1.17 18.79
CA ASP A 407 21.93 0.82 20.20
C ASP A 407 21.49 -0.63 20.44
N ILE A 408 22.38 -1.45 21.01
CA ILE A 408 22.21 -2.90 21.12
C ILE A 408 20.89 -3.28 21.81
N GLU A 409 20.48 -2.55 22.85
CA GLU A 409 19.36 -2.92 23.72
C GLU A 409 18.10 -2.09 23.46
N ARG A 410 18.25 -0.86 22.97
CA ARG A 410 17.12 0.05 22.70
C ARG A 410 16.45 -0.20 21.35
N ASP A 411 17.24 -0.56 20.35
CA ASP A 411 16.79 -0.72 18.98
C ASP A 411 16.45 -2.16 18.63
N THR A 412 15.62 -2.31 17.61
CA THR A 412 15.13 -3.61 17.15
C THR A 412 15.90 -3.98 15.88
N TRP A 413 16.92 -4.82 15.99
CA TRP A 413 17.88 -5.03 14.88
C TRP A 413 18.20 -6.52 14.59
N VAL A 414 17.81 -7.45 15.47
CA VAL A 414 18.01 -8.89 15.26
C VAL A 414 16.68 -9.53 14.88
N HIS A 415 16.45 -9.76 13.58
CA HIS A 415 15.20 -10.34 13.04
C HIS A 415 13.91 -9.69 13.56
N GLY A 416 13.91 -8.37 13.73
CA GLY A 416 12.76 -7.65 14.25
C GLY A 416 12.54 -7.79 15.76
N GLN A 417 13.56 -8.22 16.51
CA GLN A 417 13.55 -8.30 17.97
C GLN A 417 14.61 -7.39 18.60
N ARG A 418 14.33 -6.98 19.84
CA ARG A 418 15.33 -6.36 20.73
C ARG A 418 16.10 -7.46 21.42
N VAL A 419 17.38 -7.23 21.65
CA VAL A 419 18.25 -8.17 22.37
C VAL A 419 18.68 -7.56 23.69
N GLN A 420 18.96 -8.40 24.68
CA GLN A 420 19.50 -8.00 25.97
C GLN A 420 20.86 -8.64 26.14
N LYS A 421 21.81 -7.88 26.72
CA LYS A 421 23.12 -8.42 27.09
C LYS A 421 22.97 -9.29 28.34
N LYS A 422 23.88 -10.25 28.52
CA LYS A 422 24.01 -11.00 29.78
C LYS A 422 24.36 -10.07 30.94
N GLU A 423 23.98 -10.47 32.15
CA GLU A 423 24.40 -9.78 33.37
C GLU A 423 25.93 -9.80 33.50
N GLY A 424 26.54 -8.67 33.89
CA GLY A 424 27.99 -8.54 34.08
C GLY A 424 28.81 -8.16 32.83
N VAL A 425 28.17 -7.96 31.67
CA VAL A 425 28.86 -7.47 30.46
C VAL A 425 29.28 -6.00 30.63
N SER A 426 30.49 -5.66 30.19
CA SER A 426 31.06 -4.30 30.30
C SER A 426 30.12 -3.22 29.72
N PRO A 427 29.98 -2.06 30.40
CA PRO A 427 29.17 -0.94 29.92
C PRO A 427 29.73 -0.30 28.64
N ASN A 428 30.97 -0.61 28.25
CA ASN A 428 31.63 -0.07 27.07
C ASN A 428 31.08 -0.64 25.75
N VAL A 429 30.32 -1.73 25.78
CA VAL A 429 29.67 -2.31 24.60
C VAL A 429 28.23 -1.81 24.54
N LYS A 430 27.97 -0.78 23.74
CA LYS A 430 26.67 -0.10 23.66
C LYS A 430 26.08 -0.09 22.25
N MET A 431 26.92 0.12 21.25
CA MET A 431 26.52 0.20 19.85
C MET A 431 26.85 -1.10 19.13
N VAL A 432 26.12 -1.42 18.06
CA VAL A 432 26.43 -2.61 17.24
C VAL A 432 27.84 -2.52 16.63
N ALA A 433 28.30 -1.31 16.32
CA ALA A 433 29.68 -1.06 15.87
C ALA A 433 30.75 -1.60 16.84
N ASP A 434 30.48 -1.63 18.16
CA ASP A 434 31.44 -2.16 19.15
C ASP A 434 31.68 -3.67 18.98
N LEU A 435 30.67 -4.38 18.45
CA LEU A 435 30.69 -5.81 18.14
C LEU A 435 31.37 -6.14 16.80
N LEU A 436 31.71 -5.11 16.01
CA LEU A 436 32.35 -5.23 14.70
C LEU A 436 33.85 -4.90 14.79
N THR A 437 34.65 -5.56 13.97
CA THR A 437 36.04 -5.19 13.68
C THR A 437 36.10 -4.04 12.68
N ASP A 438 37.29 -3.45 12.49
CA ASP A 438 37.47 -2.34 11.53
C ASP A 438 37.20 -2.75 10.07
N ASP A 439 37.30 -4.05 9.75
CA ASP A 439 36.91 -4.64 8.47
C ASP A 439 35.44 -5.09 8.41
N LEU A 440 34.60 -4.59 9.35
CA LEU A 440 33.16 -4.83 9.42
C LEU A 440 32.76 -6.30 9.55
N LYS A 441 33.59 -7.10 10.23
CA LYS A 441 33.28 -8.49 10.58
C LYS A 441 32.86 -8.60 12.04
N TRP A 442 32.03 -9.59 12.35
CA TRP A 442 31.63 -9.85 13.74
C TRP A 442 32.82 -10.31 14.58
N LYS A 443 33.02 -9.67 15.74
CA LYS A 443 33.90 -10.16 16.80
C LYS A 443 33.25 -11.35 17.50
N SER A 444 33.30 -12.54 16.89
CA SER A 444 32.59 -13.74 17.34
C SER A 444 32.74 -14.01 18.83
N SER A 445 33.96 -13.96 19.38
CA SER A 445 34.21 -14.19 20.81
C SER A 445 33.49 -13.20 21.72
N LEU A 446 33.41 -11.92 21.31
CA LEU A 446 32.68 -10.89 22.05
C LEU A 446 31.17 -11.06 21.94
N VAL A 447 30.65 -11.46 20.79
CA VAL A 447 29.22 -11.74 20.61
C VAL A 447 28.78 -12.92 21.53
N TRP A 448 29.55 -14.00 21.57
CA TRP A 448 29.25 -15.14 22.45
C TRP A 448 29.35 -14.80 23.94
N SER A 449 30.29 -13.94 24.34
CA SER A 449 30.39 -13.49 25.72
C SER A 449 29.23 -12.57 26.11
N CYS A 450 28.76 -11.73 25.19
CA CYS A 450 27.70 -10.75 25.46
C CYS A 450 26.28 -11.31 25.44
N PHE A 451 25.98 -12.35 24.64
CA PHE A 451 24.61 -12.82 24.40
C PHE A 451 24.40 -14.31 24.64
N GLU A 452 23.16 -14.71 24.95
CA GLU A 452 22.76 -16.11 25.02
C GLU A 452 23.01 -16.84 23.68
N SER A 453 23.20 -18.16 23.74
CA SER A 453 23.66 -18.94 22.58
C SER A 453 22.78 -18.75 21.32
N ASN A 454 21.45 -18.78 21.48
CA ASN A 454 20.53 -18.61 20.34
C ASN A 454 20.56 -17.18 19.76
N THR A 455 20.66 -16.16 20.64
CA THR A 455 20.75 -14.75 20.22
C THR A 455 22.07 -14.48 19.52
N ALA A 456 23.18 -14.99 20.05
CA ALA A 456 24.50 -14.91 19.42
C ALA A 456 24.51 -15.55 18.02
N LYS A 457 23.94 -16.75 17.86
CA LYS A 457 23.79 -17.40 16.53
C LYS A 457 23.03 -16.52 15.53
N ASN A 458 21.95 -15.88 15.97
CA ASN A 458 21.16 -15.00 15.11
C ASN A 458 21.90 -13.70 14.76
N ILE A 459 22.68 -13.13 15.68
CA ILE A 459 23.54 -11.96 15.41
C ILE A 459 24.61 -12.31 14.37
N LEU A 460 25.32 -13.42 14.58
CA LEU A 460 26.37 -13.87 13.67
C LEU A 460 25.86 -14.26 12.28
N ALA A 461 24.57 -14.55 12.15
CA ALA A 461 23.93 -14.79 10.86
C ALA A 461 23.67 -13.51 10.06
N ILE A 462 23.76 -12.32 10.65
CA ILE A 462 23.52 -11.06 9.93
C ILE A 462 24.73 -10.77 9.03
N HIS A 463 24.50 -10.73 7.71
CA HIS A 463 25.52 -10.31 6.75
C HIS A 463 25.74 -8.80 6.80
N VAL A 464 26.95 -8.39 7.16
CA VAL A 464 27.40 -7.00 7.17
C VAL A 464 28.26 -6.76 5.93
N SER A 465 27.90 -5.74 5.14
CA SER A 465 28.62 -5.43 3.91
C SER A 465 29.96 -4.76 4.22
N ALA A 466 31.03 -5.21 3.56
CA ALA A 466 32.36 -4.60 3.68
C ALA A 466 32.44 -3.17 3.09
N ARG A 467 31.36 -2.68 2.44
CA ARG A 467 31.30 -1.36 1.78
C ARG A 467 31.04 -0.19 2.74
N ASN A 468 31.07 -0.42 4.05
CA ASN A 468 30.80 0.58 5.09
C ASN A 468 29.51 1.38 4.82
N LEU A 469 28.41 0.64 4.64
CA LEU A 469 27.10 1.21 4.38
C LEU A 469 26.51 1.79 5.67
N GLU A 470 25.76 2.89 5.58
CA GLU A 470 25.00 3.42 6.74
C GLU A 470 23.88 2.46 7.16
N ASP A 471 23.59 2.41 8.46
CA ASP A 471 22.46 1.67 9.02
C ASP A 471 21.11 2.10 8.40
N GLU A 472 20.25 1.14 8.05
CA GLU A 472 18.96 1.42 7.39
C GLU A 472 17.77 1.12 8.31
N VAL A 473 16.80 2.03 8.35
CA VAL A 473 15.50 1.75 9.00
C VAL A 473 14.65 0.87 8.10
N ILE A 474 14.23 -0.28 8.63
CA ILE A 474 13.42 -1.28 7.94
C ILE A 474 12.08 -1.50 8.64
N TRP A 475 11.10 -2.01 7.90
CA TRP A 475 9.84 -2.47 8.47
C TRP A 475 9.96 -3.94 8.83
N ASN A 476 9.74 -4.28 10.10
CA ASN A 476 9.83 -5.63 10.66
C ASN A 476 8.65 -6.49 10.17
N SER A 477 8.65 -6.79 8.88
CA SER A 477 7.73 -7.75 8.24
C SER A 477 8.49 -9.00 7.82
N LEU A 478 7.78 -10.12 7.78
CA LEU A 478 8.31 -11.44 7.40
C LEU A 478 8.81 -11.55 5.95
N THR A 479 8.78 -10.48 5.13
CA THR A 479 9.03 -10.61 3.68
C THR A 479 10.06 -9.62 3.13
N LYS A 480 9.76 -8.31 3.04
CA LYS A 480 10.51 -7.39 2.16
C LYS A 480 11.18 -6.20 2.85
N GLY A 481 11.07 -6.07 4.17
CA GLY A 481 11.66 -4.94 4.91
C GLY A 481 11.07 -3.56 4.59
N SER A 482 10.07 -3.46 3.70
CA SER A 482 9.45 -2.20 3.29
C SER A 482 8.05 -2.03 3.88
N TYR A 483 7.71 -0.80 4.26
CA TYR A 483 6.41 -0.53 4.87
C TYR A 483 5.27 -0.59 3.84
N SER A 484 4.23 -1.38 4.12
CA SER A 484 2.93 -1.27 3.45
C SER A 484 1.84 -0.69 4.36
N VAL A 485 0.86 0.01 3.76
CA VAL A 485 -0.31 0.52 4.49
C VAL A 485 -1.08 -0.63 5.15
N ARG A 486 -1.10 -1.81 4.51
CA ARG A 486 -1.75 -3.02 5.04
C ARG A 486 -1.11 -3.47 6.33
N GLU A 487 0.22 -3.55 6.38
CA GLU A 487 0.94 -4.00 7.58
C GLU A 487 0.88 -2.98 8.70
N GLY A 488 1.04 -1.69 8.39
CA GLY A 488 0.86 -0.64 9.38
C GLY A 488 -0.56 -0.62 9.96
N TYR A 489 -1.58 -0.81 9.12
CA TYR A 489 -2.96 -0.95 9.57
C TYR A 489 -3.16 -2.18 10.47
N ALA A 490 -2.54 -3.32 10.10
CA ALA A 490 -2.60 -4.55 10.89
C ALA A 490 -1.92 -4.38 12.26
N LEU A 491 -0.76 -3.70 12.33
CA LEU A 491 -0.08 -3.37 13.59
C LEU A 491 -0.98 -2.53 14.50
N LEU A 492 -1.61 -1.46 13.96
CA LEU A 492 -2.51 -0.58 14.73
C LEU A 492 -3.80 -1.26 15.18
N GLN A 493 -4.16 -2.38 14.55
CA GLN A 493 -5.29 -3.22 14.94
C GLN A 493 -4.89 -4.34 15.92
N ASN A 494 -3.63 -4.37 16.37
CA ASN A 494 -3.06 -5.46 17.17
C ASN A 494 -3.24 -6.84 16.50
N GLN A 495 -3.11 -6.90 15.17
CA GLN A 495 -3.26 -8.14 14.39
C GLN A 495 -1.94 -8.89 14.16
N LEU A 496 -0.79 -8.27 14.50
CA LEU A 496 0.54 -8.88 14.33
C LEU A 496 0.95 -9.78 15.51
N THR A 497 0.21 -9.78 16.62
CA THR A 497 0.47 -10.58 17.84
C THR A 497 -0.35 -11.87 17.91
N VAL A 498 -0.41 -12.64 16.81
CA VAL A 498 -0.93 -14.03 16.87
C VAL A 498 0.04 -14.97 16.15
N GLN A 499 1.25 -15.09 16.70
CA GLN A 499 1.97 -16.37 16.65
C GLN A 499 1.47 -17.16 17.85
N GLY A 500 0.49 -18.04 17.61
CA GLY A 500 -0.17 -18.81 18.67
C GLY A 500 -1.48 -19.40 18.15
N ASP A 501 -1.36 -20.60 17.61
CA ASP A 501 -2.35 -21.66 17.42
C ASP A 501 -3.79 -21.42 16.92
N SER A 502 -4.16 -22.34 16.03
CA SER A 502 -5.44 -22.59 15.37
C SER A 502 -5.82 -21.62 14.24
N PRO A 503 -6.10 -22.11 13.01
CA PRO A 503 -6.75 -21.30 11.99
C PRO A 503 -8.09 -20.84 12.57
N SER A 504 -8.23 -19.53 12.79
CA SER A 504 -9.44 -18.99 13.41
C SER A 504 -10.68 -19.52 12.69
N PHE A 505 -11.68 -20.02 13.43
CA PHE A 505 -12.94 -20.53 12.89
C PHE A 505 -13.55 -19.60 11.82
N TRP A 506 -13.39 -18.29 12.04
CA TRP A 506 -13.82 -17.25 11.10
C TRP A 506 -13.06 -17.26 9.77
N LYS A 507 -11.75 -17.52 9.76
CA LYS A 507 -10.95 -17.67 8.53
C LYS A 507 -11.55 -18.75 7.63
N LYS A 508 -11.99 -19.86 8.21
CA LYS A 508 -12.69 -20.94 7.47
C LYS A 508 -13.99 -20.43 6.85
N ILE A 509 -14.89 -19.81 7.64
CA ILE A 509 -16.16 -19.24 7.14
C ILE A 509 -15.94 -18.28 5.97
N TRP A 510 -14.98 -17.36 6.10
CA TRP A 510 -14.77 -16.35 5.07
C TRP A 510 -14.12 -16.92 3.80
N LYS A 511 -13.34 -18.01 3.92
CA LYS A 511 -12.78 -18.76 2.77
C LYS A 511 -13.80 -19.63 2.03
N MET A 512 -14.88 -20.07 2.67
CA MET A 512 -15.92 -20.92 2.04
C MET A 512 -16.40 -20.34 0.70
N LYS A 513 -16.60 -21.17 -0.32
CA LYS A 513 -17.03 -20.71 -1.66
C LYS A 513 -18.54 -20.47 -1.80
N ILE A 514 -19.25 -20.18 -0.72
CA ILE A 514 -20.68 -19.89 -0.71
C ILE A 514 -21.00 -18.42 -1.07
N ILE A 515 -22.29 -18.14 -1.33
CA ILE A 515 -22.82 -16.82 -1.66
C ILE A 515 -22.44 -15.78 -0.57
N PRO A 516 -21.94 -14.59 -0.92
CA PRO A 516 -21.49 -13.59 0.07
C PRO A 516 -22.54 -13.18 1.12
N ASN A 517 -23.81 -13.08 0.71
CA ASN A 517 -24.91 -12.76 1.63
C ASN A 517 -25.10 -13.85 2.68
N TRP A 518 -24.85 -15.12 2.36
CA TRP A 518 -24.94 -16.23 3.31
C TRP A 518 -23.82 -16.17 4.35
N LYS A 519 -22.61 -15.78 3.95
CA LYS A 519 -21.51 -15.55 4.91
C LYS A 519 -21.88 -14.47 5.93
N LEU A 520 -22.45 -13.36 5.46
CA LEU A 520 -22.92 -12.29 6.34
C LEU A 520 -24.08 -12.76 7.23
N PHE A 521 -24.99 -13.57 6.69
CA PHE A 521 -26.09 -14.16 7.44
C PHE A 521 -25.58 -15.08 8.57
N MET A 522 -24.62 -15.97 8.28
CA MET A 522 -23.97 -16.81 9.30
C MET A 522 -23.28 -15.95 10.36
N TRP A 523 -22.57 -14.90 9.94
CA TRP A 523 -21.97 -13.95 10.86
C TRP A 523 -23.02 -13.31 11.79
N LYS A 524 -24.21 -12.98 11.27
CA LYS A 524 -25.30 -12.43 12.08
C LYS A 524 -25.89 -13.44 13.06
N ILE A 525 -26.07 -14.70 12.67
CA ILE A 525 -26.52 -15.76 13.59
C ILE A 525 -25.53 -15.89 14.75
N LEU A 526 -24.25 -16.10 14.41
CA LEU A 526 -23.18 -16.33 15.37
C LEU A 526 -22.95 -15.16 16.33
N ASN A 527 -23.26 -13.94 15.87
CA ASN A 527 -23.22 -12.74 16.68
C ASN A 527 -24.64 -12.29 17.06
N LYS A 528 -25.67 -13.12 17.20
CA LYS A 528 -27.06 -12.76 17.59
C LYS A 528 -27.53 -11.36 17.09
N ALA A 529 -27.31 -11.10 15.80
CA ALA A 529 -27.52 -9.81 15.13
C ALA A 529 -28.67 -9.86 14.12
N LEU A 530 -29.49 -10.91 14.19
CA LEU A 530 -30.72 -11.06 13.41
C LEU A 530 -31.92 -10.48 14.16
N PRO A 531 -32.87 -9.87 13.45
CA PRO A 531 -34.10 -9.31 14.03
C PRO A 531 -35.15 -10.39 14.33
N SER A 532 -34.85 -11.29 15.27
CA SER A 532 -35.90 -12.12 15.89
C SER A 532 -36.82 -11.27 16.76
N CYS A 533 -38.04 -11.72 17.02
CA CYS A 533 -38.99 -10.93 17.81
C CYS A 533 -38.46 -10.59 19.21
N THR A 534 -37.87 -11.58 19.89
CA THR A 534 -37.20 -11.39 21.19
C THR A 534 -36.07 -10.35 21.12
N ASN A 535 -35.24 -10.39 20.07
CA ASN A 535 -34.14 -9.43 19.90
C ASN A 535 -34.62 -8.01 19.55
N LEU A 536 -35.78 -7.88 18.90
CA LEU A 536 -36.44 -6.61 18.60
C LEU A 536 -37.07 -6.01 19.87
N ARG A 537 -37.78 -6.83 20.66
CA ARG A 537 -38.33 -6.44 21.97
C ARG A 537 -37.24 -5.97 22.93
N ALA A 538 -36.14 -6.71 23.02
CA ALA A 538 -34.96 -6.32 23.82
C ALA A 538 -34.32 -4.98 23.39
N ARG A 539 -34.72 -4.42 22.23
CA ARG A 539 -34.26 -3.13 21.70
C ARG A 539 -35.38 -2.09 21.63
N GLY A 540 -36.48 -2.31 22.36
CA GLY A 540 -37.57 -1.34 22.51
C GLY A 540 -38.53 -1.27 21.32
N VAL A 541 -38.59 -2.31 20.49
CA VAL A 541 -39.66 -2.43 19.48
C VAL A 541 -40.82 -3.20 20.10
N GLU A 542 -42.01 -2.61 20.09
CA GLU A 542 -43.23 -3.27 20.54
C GLU A 542 -43.77 -4.19 19.45
N LEU A 543 -43.86 -5.48 19.77
CA LEU A 543 -44.46 -6.50 18.92
C LEU A 543 -44.82 -7.77 19.71
N ASP A 544 -45.66 -8.59 19.12
CA ASP A 544 -45.92 -9.96 19.54
C ASP A 544 -44.66 -10.83 19.33
N VAL A 545 -44.19 -11.47 20.40
CA VAL A 545 -43.00 -12.34 20.37
C VAL A 545 -43.32 -13.78 20.05
N MET A 546 -44.59 -14.18 19.96
CA MET A 546 -44.94 -15.56 19.67
C MET A 546 -44.43 -15.97 18.28
N CYS A 547 -43.80 -17.14 18.21
CA CYS A 547 -43.30 -17.71 16.98
C CYS A 547 -44.46 -17.94 15.99
N LYS A 548 -44.42 -17.26 14.84
CA LYS A 548 -45.50 -17.36 13.83
C LYS A 548 -45.62 -18.74 13.18
N SER A 549 -44.61 -19.61 13.33
CA SER A 549 -44.62 -20.97 12.79
C SER A 549 -45.33 -21.99 13.71
N CYS A 550 -45.18 -21.88 15.02
CA CYS A 550 -45.77 -22.84 15.98
C CYS A 550 -46.85 -22.25 16.88
N LEU A 551 -46.90 -20.91 16.99
CA LEU A 551 -47.81 -20.14 17.84
C LEU A 551 -47.79 -20.50 19.34
N ALA A 552 -46.81 -21.29 19.78
CA ALA A 552 -46.79 -21.87 21.13
C ALA A 552 -45.65 -21.34 22.03
N HIS A 553 -44.58 -20.80 21.45
CA HIS A 553 -43.40 -20.34 22.20
C HIS A 553 -42.89 -19.00 21.67
N GLU A 554 -42.11 -18.28 22.48
CA GLU A 554 -41.44 -17.05 22.04
C GLU A 554 -40.40 -17.31 20.94
N GLU A 555 -40.33 -16.41 19.96
CA GLU A 555 -39.39 -16.45 18.84
C GLU A 555 -37.99 -16.00 19.28
N THR A 556 -37.26 -16.89 19.95
CA THR A 556 -35.80 -16.81 20.12
C THR A 556 -35.09 -17.27 18.85
N LEU A 557 -33.79 -16.98 18.69
CA LEU A 557 -33.03 -17.51 17.55
C LEU A 557 -32.89 -19.03 17.65
N GLU A 558 -32.67 -19.54 18.86
CA GLU A 558 -32.66 -20.95 19.20
C GLU A 558 -33.98 -21.63 18.79
N HIS A 559 -35.12 -21.05 19.17
CA HIS A 559 -36.43 -21.57 18.78
C HIS A 559 -36.64 -21.52 17.26
N LEU A 560 -36.35 -20.38 16.62
CA LEU A 560 -36.55 -20.18 15.20
C LEU A 560 -35.74 -21.16 14.33
N PHE A 561 -34.49 -21.47 14.70
CA PHE A 561 -33.60 -22.27 13.85
C PHE A 561 -33.46 -23.73 14.29
N ARG A 562 -33.79 -24.07 15.55
CA ARG A 562 -33.49 -25.38 16.13
C ARG A 562 -34.65 -25.97 16.94
N ASP A 563 -35.26 -25.20 17.85
CA ASP A 563 -36.13 -25.79 18.88
C ASP A 563 -37.62 -25.84 18.51
N CYS A 564 -38.05 -25.10 17.48
CA CYS A 564 -39.42 -25.13 16.97
C CYS A 564 -39.78 -26.51 16.38
N GLU A 565 -40.93 -27.06 16.76
CA GLU A 565 -41.37 -28.40 16.33
C GLU A 565 -41.50 -28.54 14.80
N GLN A 566 -42.01 -27.51 14.13
CA GLN A 566 -42.08 -27.48 12.66
C GLN A 566 -40.68 -27.48 12.02
N ILE A 567 -39.71 -26.84 12.67
CA ILE A 567 -38.33 -26.75 12.19
C ILE A 567 -37.57 -28.05 12.47
N LYS A 568 -37.80 -28.71 13.61
CA LYS A 568 -37.26 -30.05 13.89
C LYS A 568 -37.70 -31.07 12.83
N ARG A 569 -38.95 -30.99 12.37
CA ARG A 569 -39.45 -31.81 11.25
C ARG A 569 -38.67 -31.55 9.96
N ILE A 570 -38.36 -30.30 9.63
CA ILE A 570 -37.56 -29.95 8.44
C ILE A 570 -36.14 -30.50 8.53
N TRP A 571 -35.50 -30.41 9.70
CA TRP A 571 -34.15 -30.95 9.91
C TRP A 571 -34.10 -32.48 9.81
N SER A 572 -35.11 -33.17 10.35
CA SER A 572 -35.19 -34.64 10.34
C SER A 572 -35.60 -35.24 9.00
N THR A 573 -36.46 -34.55 8.24
CA THR A 573 -36.94 -35.00 6.91
C THR A 573 -36.11 -34.48 5.74
N GLY A 574 -35.32 -33.42 5.94
CA GLY A 574 -34.42 -32.88 4.92
C GLY A 574 -33.22 -33.78 4.63
N GLN A 575 -32.48 -33.48 3.55
CA GLN A 575 -31.32 -34.27 3.07
C GLN A 575 -30.22 -34.52 4.11
N ILE A 576 -30.14 -33.73 5.18
CA ILE A 576 -29.13 -33.88 6.24
C ILE A 576 -29.58 -34.87 7.32
N GLY A 577 -30.90 -35.03 7.53
CA GLY A 577 -31.46 -35.99 8.49
C GLY A 577 -31.09 -35.71 9.96
N LEU A 578 -30.98 -34.44 10.36
CA LEU A 578 -30.60 -34.07 11.72
C LEU A 578 -31.77 -34.26 12.70
N ARG A 579 -31.62 -35.21 13.62
CA ARG A 579 -32.50 -35.33 14.78
C ARG A 579 -31.99 -34.42 15.90
N ILE A 580 -32.73 -33.36 16.18
CA ILE A 580 -32.37 -32.36 17.17
C ILE A 580 -32.92 -32.80 18.53
N ASN A 581 -32.02 -33.24 19.42
CA ASN A 581 -32.32 -33.45 20.83
C ASN A 581 -31.95 -32.17 21.60
N ASN A 582 -32.76 -31.77 22.59
CA ASN A 582 -32.52 -30.57 23.40
C ASN A 582 -31.15 -30.66 24.07
N SER A 583 -30.20 -29.86 23.60
CA SER A 583 -28.77 -30.01 23.97
C SER A 583 -28.29 -28.97 24.98
N GLY A 584 -29.15 -28.08 25.48
CA GLY A 584 -28.76 -26.98 26.41
C GLY A 584 -27.78 -25.95 25.83
N SER A 585 -27.15 -26.23 24.68
CA SER A 585 -26.16 -25.38 24.02
C SER A 585 -26.77 -24.12 23.39
N SER A 586 -25.99 -23.05 23.26
CA SER A 586 -26.42 -21.87 22.51
C SER A 586 -26.53 -22.16 21.01
N LEU A 587 -27.38 -21.42 20.29
CA LEU A 587 -27.47 -21.58 18.82
C LEU A 587 -26.10 -21.36 18.15
N SER A 588 -25.29 -20.44 18.68
CA SER A 588 -23.96 -20.16 18.15
C SER A 588 -23.02 -21.37 18.25
N GLU A 589 -23.03 -22.10 19.36
CA GLU A 589 -22.21 -23.30 19.54
C GLU A 589 -22.72 -24.44 18.65
N TRP A 590 -24.03 -24.60 18.57
CA TRP A 590 -24.66 -25.59 17.69
C TRP A 590 -24.29 -25.37 16.22
N VAL A 591 -24.43 -24.14 15.72
CA VAL A 591 -24.04 -23.78 14.34
C VAL A 591 -22.53 -23.97 14.13
N ARG A 592 -21.69 -23.61 15.11
CA ARG A 592 -20.24 -23.81 15.03
C ARG A 592 -19.88 -25.28 14.90
N HIS A 593 -20.50 -26.13 15.70
CA HIS A 593 -20.28 -27.57 15.71
C HIS A 593 -20.59 -28.16 14.32
N TYR A 594 -21.77 -27.90 13.76
CA TYR A 594 -22.16 -28.46 12.45
C TYR A 594 -21.37 -27.87 11.28
N LEU A 595 -21.03 -26.57 11.32
CA LEU A 595 -20.13 -26.00 10.31
C LEU A 595 -18.75 -26.65 10.33
N TRP A 596 -18.24 -27.00 11.52
CA TRP A 596 -16.96 -27.69 11.64
C TRP A 596 -17.09 -29.16 11.20
N PHE A 597 -18.12 -29.87 11.68
CA PHE A 597 -18.40 -31.27 11.38
C PHE A 597 -18.58 -31.54 9.87
N PHE A 598 -19.31 -30.67 9.16
CA PHE A 598 -19.53 -30.85 7.72
C PHE A 598 -18.40 -30.32 6.84
N SER A 599 -17.49 -29.52 7.39
CA SER A 599 -16.42 -28.91 6.60
C SER A 599 -15.20 -29.82 6.51
N LYS A 600 -15.27 -30.77 5.58
CA LYS A 600 -14.16 -31.69 5.24
C LYS A 600 -13.13 -31.04 4.34
N THR A 601 -13.52 -30.02 3.56
CA THR A 601 -12.64 -29.24 2.69
C THR A 601 -12.36 -27.83 3.27
N GLU A 602 -11.18 -27.28 3.03
CA GLU A 602 -10.86 -25.89 3.42
C GLU A 602 -11.71 -24.85 2.64
N ASP A 603 -12.11 -25.16 1.41
CA ASP A 603 -12.85 -24.24 0.56
C ASP A 603 -14.39 -24.36 0.71
N GLY A 604 -14.85 -25.26 1.58
CA GLY A 604 -16.25 -25.39 1.98
C GLY A 604 -17.17 -25.81 0.84
N ARG A 605 -16.69 -26.66 -0.06
CA ARG A 605 -17.47 -27.25 -1.17
C ARG A 605 -18.24 -28.51 -0.78
N ASP A 606 -18.28 -28.82 0.51
CA ASP A 606 -18.95 -29.98 1.03
C ASP A 606 -20.48 -29.84 0.85
N GLU A 607 -21.11 -30.79 0.16
CA GLU A 607 -22.55 -30.75 -0.13
C GLU A 607 -23.38 -30.57 1.15
N LYS A 608 -23.09 -31.37 2.18
CA LYS A 608 -23.78 -31.29 3.48
C LYS A 608 -23.62 -29.91 4.14
N LEU A 609 -22.48 -29.24 3.96
CA LEU A 609 -22.26 -27.90 4.48
C LEU A 609 -23.10 -26.86 3.73
N VAL A 610 -23.13 -26.94 2.40
CA VAL A 610 -23.92 -26.03 1.56
C VAL A 610 -25.41 -26.22 1.86
N THR A 611 -25.87 -27.46 1.95
CA THR A 611 -27.26 -27.79 2.34
C THR A 611 -27.56 -27.27 3.73
N PHE A 612 -26.65 -27.41 4.70
CA PHE A 612 -26.86 -26.91 6.07
C PHE A 612 -27.08 -25.40 6.11
N VAL A 613 -26.24 -24.64 5.40
CA VAL A 613 -26.37 -23.18 5.30
C VAL A 613 -27.62 -22.78 4.50
N ALA A 614 -27.95 -23.52 3.44
CA ALA A 614 -29.17 -23.30 2.65
C ALA A 614 -30.43 -23.54 3.48
N THR A 615 -30.45 -24.54 4.37
CA THR A 615 -31.54 -24.79 5.32
C THR A 615 -31.74 -23.61 6.26
N LEU A 616 -30.68 -23.14 6.92
CA LEU A 616 -30.77 -21.96 7.79
C LEU A 616 -31.28 -20.73 7.04
N TRP A 617 -30.78 -20.49 5.82
CA TRP A 617 -31.22 -19.36 4.99
C TRP A 617 -32.70 -19.48 4.59
N SER A 618 -33.15 -20.68 4.23
CA SER A 618 -34.54 -20.94 3.80
C SER A 618 -35.53 -20.80 4.95
N ILE A 619 -35.17 -21.27 6.16
CA ILE A 619 -35.95 -21.06 7.39
C ILE A 619 -36.13 -19.55 7.66
N TRP A 620 -35.03 -18.78 7.57
CA TRP A 620 -35.08 -17.34 7.76
C TRP A 620 -35.96 -16.63 6.73
N LYS A 621 -35.89 -17.06 5.46
CA LYS A 621 -36.72 -16.53 4.38
C LYS A 621 -38.20 -16.86 4.58
N ALA A 622 -38.52 -18.08 4.97
CA ALA A 622 -39.89 -18.51 5.24
C ALA A 622 -40.51 -17.70 6.38
N ARG A 623 -39.79 -17.52 7.49
CA ARG A 623 -40.23 -16.65 8.60
C ARG A 623 -40.52 -15.22 8.17
N ASN A 624 -39.69 -14.64 7.29
CA ASN A 624 -39.96 -13.28 6.80
C ASN A 624 -41.17 -13.22 5.86
N GLU A 625 -41.46 -14.30 5.12
CA GLU A 625 -42.66 -14.38 4.28
C GLU A 625 -43.93 -14.42 5.13
N LEU A 626 -43.93 -15.19 6.24
CA LEU A 626 -45.04 -15.24 7.21
C LEU A 626 -45.34 -13.88 7.85
N ILE A 627 -44.31 -13.09 8.13
CA ILE A 627 -44.45 -11.84 8.91
C ILE A 627 -44.76 -10.63 8.04
N PHE A 628 -44.19 -10.55 6.83
CA PHE A 628 -44.24 -9.32 6.04
C PHE A 628 -45.12 -9.42 4.79
N ARG A 629 -45.62 -10.60 4.45
CA ARG A 629 -46.37 -10.84 3.20
C ARG A 629 -47.65 -11.64 3.41
N ASP A 630 -48.08 -11.81 4.67
CA ASP A 630 -49.23 -12.64 5.07
C ASP A 630 -49.28 -14.01 4.39
N GLY A 631 -48.10 -14.54 4.03
CA GLY A 631 -47.98 -15.79 3.30
C GLY A 631 -48.26 -16.98 4.22
N LYS A 632 -48.68 -18.10 3.62
CA LYS A 632 -48.71 -19.41 4.29
C LYS A 632 -47.52 -20.22 3.80
N THR A 633 -46.43 -20.29 4.58
CA THR A 633 -45.32 -21.20 4.26
C THR A 633 -45.52 -22.57 4.89
N THR A 634 -45.69 -23.59 4.06
CA THR A 634 -45.74 -25.00 4.51
C THR A 634 -44.33 -25.60 4.61
N PRO A 635 -44.10 -26.63 5.45
CA PRO A 635 -42.82 -27.33 5.51
C PRO A 635 -42.31 -27.79 4.14
N THR A 636 -43.21 -28.24 3.26
CA THR A 636 -42.91 -28.68 1.89
C THR A 636 -42.35 -27.56 1.02
N GLN A 637 -42.90 -26.34 1.12
CA GLN A 637 -42.38 -25.17 0.42
C GLN A 637 -41.00 -24.77 0.97
N ILE A 638 -40.76 -24.92 2.27
CA ILE A 638 -39.42 -24.66 2.84
C ILE A 638 -38.42 -25.67 2.29
N MET A 639 -38.78 -26.96 2.20
CA MET A 639 -37.92 -27.99 1.61
C MET A 639 -37.60 -27.72 0.14
N SER A 640 -38.58 -27.32 -0.67
CA SER A 640 -38.35 -26.91 -2.06
C SER A 640 -37.41 -25.70 -2.17
N ASN A 641 -37.59 -24.69 -1.32
CA ASN A 641 -36.69 -23.54 -1.26
C ASN A 641 -35.25 -23.90 -0.87
N ILE A 642 -35.04 -24.94 -0.05
CA ILE A 642 -33.70 -25.42 0.31
C ILE A 642 -32.98 -25.95 -0.92
N ASP A 643 -33.66 -26.78 -1.72
CA ASP A 643 -33.11 -27.36 -2.95
C ASP A 643 -32.78 -26.28 -3.99
N ASP A 644 -33.69 -25.32 -4.20
CA ASP A 644 -33.45 -24.18 -5.09
C ASP A 644 -32.24 -23.33 -4.66
N ASN A 645 -32.12 -23.07 -3.36
CA ASN A 645 -31.01 -22.31 -2.80
C ASN A 645 -29.68 -23.08 -2.90
N TYR A 646 -29.71 -24.40 -2.70
CA TYR A 646 -28.56 -25.27 -2.91
C TYR A 646 -28.08 -25.21 -4.37
N LYS A 647 -28.98 -25.40 -5.33
CA LYS A 647 -28.70 -25.29 -6.78
C LYS A 647 -28.11 -23.92 -7.16
N LYS A 648 -28.70 -22.84 -6.65
CA LYS A 648 -28.19 -21.46 -6.84
C LYS A 648 -26.76 -21.28 -6.31
N CYS A 649 -26.45 -21.86 -5.15
CA CYS A 649 -25.11 -21.78 -4.57
C CYS A 649 -24.09 -22.54 -5.43
N TRP A 650 -24.43 -23.72 -5.93
CA TRP A 650 -23.57 -24.52 -6.82
C TRP A 650 -23.33 -23.83 -8.16
N ALA A 651 -24.36 -23.31 -8.81
CA ALA A 651 -24.22 -22.53 -10.06
C ALA A 651 -23.27 -21.34 -9.88
N PHE A 652 -23.34 -20.64 -8.73
CA PHE A 652 -22.41 -19.56 -8.39
C PHE A 652 -20.96 -20.05 -8.24
N MET A 653 -20.74 -21.24 -7.67
CA MET A 653 -19.40 -21.83 -7.51
C MET A 653 -18.77 -22.24 -8.84
N GLU A 654 -19.58 -22.77 -9.76
CA GLU A 654 -19.13 -23.18 -11.10
C GLU A 654 -18.79 -21.99 -12.00
N GLY A 655 -19.59 -20.92 -11.97
CA GLY A 655 -19.32 -19.70 -12.73
C GLY A 655 -17.96 -19.05 -12.39
N LYS A 656 -17.48 -19.19 -11.15
CA LYS A 656 -16.14 -18.72 -10.76
C LYS A 656 -14.99 -19.54 -11.34
N LYS A 657 -15.21 -20.84 -11.60
CA LYS A 657 -14.17 -21.75 -12.10
C LYS A 657 -13.73 -21.35 -13.51
N ARG A 658 -14.69 -21.06 -14.40
CA ARG A 658 -14.45 -20.62 -15.79
C ARG A 658 -13.59 -19.35 -15.89
N ASN A 659 -13.77 -18.39 -14.98
CA ASN A 659 -12.97 -17.14 -14.97
C ASN A 659 -11.55 -17.30 -14.40
N SER A 660 -11.31 -18.31 -13.56
CA SER A 660 -10.00 -18.54 -12.95
C SER A 660 -9.01 -19.30 -13.85
N SER A 661 -9.51 -20.22 -14.68
CA SER A 661 -8.71 -21.00 -15.63
C SER A 661 -8.08 -20.14 -16.74
N ALA A 662 -8.72 -19.04 -17.14
CA ALA A 662 -8.18 -18.10 -18.12
C ALA A 662 -6.97 -17.29 -17.60
N ARG A 663 -6.81 -17.12 -16.28
CA ARG A 663 -5.66 -16.40 -15.67
C ARG A 663 -4.49 -17.31 -15.32
N GLY A 664 -4.72 -18.61 -15.09
CA GLY A 664 -3.69 -19.56 -14.65
C GLY A 664 -2.75 -20.09 -15.76
N MET A 665 -3.11 -19.91 -17.04
CA MET A 665 -2.29 -20.39 -18.17
C MET A 665 -1.06 -19.52 -18.48
N VAL A 666 -0.99 -18.28 -17.97
CA VAL A 666 0.12 -17.36 -18.25
C VAL A 666 1.30 -17.57 -17.29
N ASP A 667 1.06 -18.01 -16.05
CA ASP A 667 2.10 -18.09 -15.00
C ASP A 667 2.96 -19.37 -15.04
N ARG A 668 2.44 -20.47 -15.61
CA ARG A 668 3.13 -21.77 -15.61
C ARG A 668 4.25 -21.94 -16.65
N ARG A 669 4.36 -21.04 -17.64
CA ARG A 669 5.40 -21.14 -18.68
C ARG A 669 6.75 -20.54 -18.25
N ASN A 670 6.80 -19.72 -17.21
CA ASN A 670 8.02 -19.01 -16.81
C ASN A 670 8.91 -19.74 -15.77
N SER A 671 8.43 -20.84 -15.15
CA SER A 671 9.16 -21.51 -14.06
C SER A 671 10.18 -22.58 -14.52
N ALA A 672 10.24 -22.91 -15.81
CA ALA A 672 11.06 -24.02 -16.31
C ALA A 672 12.52 -23.62 -16.68
N LEU A 673 12.83 -22.34 -16.86
CA LEU A 673 14.15 -21.85 -17.30
C LEU A 673 14.55 -20.57 -16.54
N ALA A 674 14.89 -20.70 -15.26
CA ALA A 674 15.43 -19.58 -14.49
C ALA A 674 16.96 -19.55 -14.62
N PHE A 675 17.48 -18.67 -15.49
CA PHE A 675 18.92 -18.37 -15.60
C PHE A 675 19.19 -16.86 -15.70
N TRP A 676 20.31 -16.38 -15.15
CA TRP A 676 20.75 -14.98 -15.23
C TRP A 676 22.17 -14.92 -15.78
N ALA A 677 22.41 -14.19 -16.87
CA ALA A 677 23.71 -14.07 -17.50
C ALA A 677 24.00 -12.63 -17.92
N VAL A 678 25.27 -12.22 -17.87
CA VAL A 678 25.76 -10.92 -18.32
C VAL A 678 27.12 -11.13 -19.00
N GLY A 679 27.36 -10.42 -20.10
CA GLY A 679 28.59 -10.50 -20.90
C GLY A 679 28.41 -11.30 -22.20
N CYS A 680 29.48 -11.34 -23.03
CA CYS A 680 29.52 -12.09 -24.29
C CYS A 680 30.41 -13.33 -24.14
N PRO A 681 29.96 -14.55 -24.51
CA PRO A 681 30.64 -15.81 -24.21
C PRO A 681 31.89 -16.14 -25.07
N SER A 682 32.56 -15.15 -25.66
CA SER A 682 33.64 -15.38 -26.63
C SER A 682 35.02 -15.57 -25.98
N GLY A 683 35.67 -16.73 -26.22
CA GLY A 683 37.13 -16.87 -26.22
C GLY A 683 37.82 -17.74 -25.14
N SER A 684 37.14 -18.22 -24.09
CA SER A 684 37.75 -19.08 -23.04
C SER A 684 36.83 -20.20 -22.54
N THR A 685 37.44 -21.27 -21.99
CA THR A 685 36.79 -22.40 -21.31
C THR A 685 36.06 -21.91 -20.04
N PRO A 686 34.74 -22.18 -19.89
CA PRO A 686 34.02 -21.76 -18.70
C PRO A 686 34.43 -22.56 -17.46
N THR A 687 34.64 -21.87 -16.36
CA THR A 687 34.75 -22.50 -15.03
C THR A 687 33.35 -22.83 -14.53
N SER A 688 33.08 -24.10 -14.27
CA SER A 688 31.79 -24.56 -13.72
C SER A 688 31.84 -24.59 -12.20
N ILE A 689 30.81 -24.03 -11.56
CA ILE A 689 30.74 -23.93 -10.10
C ILE A 689 29.41 -24.46 -9.61
N GLN A 690 29.46 -25.47 -8.76
CA GLN A 690 28.29 -25.99 -8.06
C GLN A 690 28.24 -25.37 -6.68
N VAL A 691 27.09 -24.82 -6.31
CA VAL A 691 26.83 -24.30 -4.95
C VAL A 691 25.58 -24.94 -4.39
N ASP A 692 25.63 -25.28 -3.11
CA ASP A 692 24.48 -25.85 -2.42
C ASP A 692 24.52 -25.59 -0.92
N GLY A 693 23.33 -25.54 -0.34
CA GLY A 693 23.13 -25.34 1.07
C GLY A 693 22.54 -26.55 1.83
N SER A 694 22.97 -26.72 3.08
CA SER A 694 22.37 -27.65 4.02
C SER A 694 21.93 -26.96 5.33
N TRP A 695 20.63 -26.72 5.47
CA TRP A 695 20.00 -26.15 6.68
C TRP A 695 19.11 -27.16 7.44
N LYS A 696 19.12 -27.15 8.78
CA LYS A 696 18.22 -27.98 9.61
C LYS A 696 17.77 -27.28 10.89
N LYS A 697 16.45 -27.30 11.16
CA LYS A 697 15.85 -26.82 12.41
C LYS A 697 15.86 -27.90 13.49
N THR A 698 16.29 -27.56 14.70
CA THR A 698 16.28 -28.48 15.86
C THR A 698 14.90 -28.48 16.54
N LYS A 699 14.32 -29.67 16.78
CA LYS A 699 12.96 -29.83 17.35
C LYS A 699 12.92 -30.17 18.85
N LYS A 700 14.06 -30.27 19.54
CA LYS A 700 14.10 -30.60 20.99
C LYS A 700 13.89 -29.32 21.82
N ILE A 701 12.99 -29.38 22.80
CA ILE A 701 12.59 -28.27 23.68
C ILE A 701 13.79 -27.66 24.44
N SER A 702 14.82 -28.46 24.77
CA SER A 702 16.04 -28.02 25.46
C SER A 702 17.11 -27.37 24.57
N LYS A 703 16.94 -27.40 23.24
CA LYS A 703 17.84 -26.79 22.24
C LYS A 703 17.03 -26.26 21.06
N LEU A 704 16.26 -25.20 21.28
CA LEU A 704 15.70 -24.42 20.16
C LEU A 704 16.87 -23.79 19.37
N GLY A 705 16.90 -24.01 18.06
CA GLY A 705 17.95 -23.48 17.19
C GLY A 705 17.96 -24.10 15.79
N TRP A 706 18.99 -23.76 15.01
CA TRP A 706 19.24 -24.26 13.66
C TRP A 706 20.74 -24.56 13.48
N THR A 707 21.08 -25.44 12.53
CA THR A 707 22.46 -25.65 12.06
C THR A 707 22.50 -25.53 10.54
N ALA A 708 23.58 -24.94 10.03
CA ALA A 708 23.75 -24.62 8.62
C ALA A 708 25.18 -24.90 8.16
N GLY A 709 25.35 -25.31 6.91
CA GLY A 709 26.66 -25.54 6.33
C GLY A 709 26.61 -25.33 4.84
N ALA A 710 27.55 -24.56 4.32
CA ALA A 710 27.68 -24.24 2.89
C ALA A 710 28.71 -25.17 2.23
N GLY A 711 28.45 -25.56 0.99
CA GLY A 711 29.37 -26.33 0.17
C GLY A 711 29.45 -25.77 -1.24
N TRP A 712 30.66 -25.74 -1.80
CA TRP A 712 30.87 -25.38 -3.20
C TRP A 712 31.99 -26.19 -3.83
N LEU A 713 31.88 -26.34 -5.15
CA LEU A 713 32.84 -27.07 -5.97
C LEU A 713 33.09 -26.27 -7.25
N CYS A 714 34.36 -26.08 -7.59
CA CYS A 714 34.81 -25.36 -8.76
C CYS A 714 35.58 -26.33 -9.66
N GLU A 715 35.21 -26.38 -10.94
CA GLU A 715 35.80 -27.24 -11.95
C GLU A 715 36.27 -26.38 -13.13
N HIS A 716 37.58 -26.40 -13.39
CA HIS A 716 38.19 -25.71 -14.52
C HIS A 716 39.21 -26.64 -15.18
N GLU A 717 39.03 -26.92 -16.48
CA GLU A 717 39.94 -27.73 -17.29
C GLU A 717 40.34 -29.08 -16.64
N GLY A 718 39.37 -29.74 -15.99
CA GLY A 718 39.56 -31.03 -15.32
C GLY A 718 40.16 -30.94 -13.90
N THR A 719 40.57 -29.76 -13.44
CA THR A 719 40.99 -29.54 -12.05
C THR A 719 39.76 -29.20 -11.19
N VAL A 720 39.55 -29.99 -10.13
CA VAL A 720 38.44 -29.79 -9.19
C VAL A 720 38.97 -29.26 -7.87
N THR A 721 38.54 -28.05 -7.50
CA THR A 721 38.72 -27.51 -6.15
C THR A 721 37.38 -27.47 -5.43
N SER A 722 37.38 -27.66 -4.11
CA SER A 722 36.14 -27.68 -3.32
C SER A 722 36.34 -27.00 -1.98
N GLY A 723 35.30 -26.32 -1.51
CA GLY A 723 35.27 -25.70 -0.19
C GLY A 723 34.00 -26.08 0.57
N SER A 724 34.11 -26.07 1.89
CA SER A 724 32.97 -26.28 2.77
C SER A 724 33.18 -25.53 4.07
N GLN A 725 32.11 -24.91 4.59
CA GLN A 725 32.20 -24.08 5.79
C GLN A 725 30.93 -24.21 6.64
N HIS A 726 31.11 -24.36 7.95
CA HIS A 726 30.00 -24.20 8.90
C HIS A 726 29.62 -22.72 8.95
N ILE A 727 28.34 -22.40 8.76
CA ILE A 727 27.86 -21.03 8.62
C ILE A 727 26.70 -20.74 9.56
N PHE A 728 26.48 -19.45 9.80
CA PHE A 728 25.33 -18.96 10.55
C PHE A 728 24.26 -18.49 9.56
N ALA A 729 23.13 -19.22 9.46
CA ALA A 729 22.01 -18.86 8.60
C ALA A 729 20.66 -19.19 9.25
N THR A 730 19.79 -18.18 9.35
CA THR A 730 18.48 -18.32 10.00
C THR A 730 17.43 -18.99 9.12
N THR A 731 17.63 -18.98 7.79
CA THR A 731 16.72 -19.60 6.83
C THR A 731 17.47 -20.39 5.75
N PRO A 732 16.83 -21.38 5.12
CA PRO A 732 17.44 -22.11 4.00
C PRO A 732 17.86 -21.21 2.84
N LEU A 733 17.09 -20.17 2.54
CA LEU A 733 17.45 -19.26 1.44
C LEU A 733 18.69 -18.41 1.76
N GLN A 734 18.85 -18.00 3.01
CA GLN A 734 20.07 -17.31 3.46
C GLN A 734 21.30 -18.20 3.35
N GLU A 735 21.10 -19.47 3.65
CA GLU A 735 22.12 -20.49 3.63
C GLU A 735 22.63 -20.75 2.20
N GLU A 736 21.72 -20.96 1.24
CA GLU A 736 22.03 -21.02 -0.21
C GLU A 736 22.78 -19.77 -0.72
N ALA A 737 22.30 -18.58 -0.36
CA ALA A 737 22.93 -17.32 -0.76
C ALA A 737 24.35 -17.18 -0.16
N THR A 738 24.56 -17.67 1.06
CA THR A 738 25.87 -17.63 1.73
C THR A 738 26.84 -18.61 1.08
N ALA A 739 26.37 -19.79 0.67
CA ALA A 739 27.18 -20.74 -0.09
C ALA A 739 27.68 -20.14 -1.41
N LEU A 740 26.79 -19.44 -2.14
CA LEU A 740 27.17 -18.70 -3.33
C LEU A 740 28.20 -17.60 -3.05
N TRP A 741 28.00 -16.81 -2.00
CA TRP A 741 28.95 -15.76 -1.62
C TRP A 741 30.34 -16.32 -1.30
N LEU A 742 30.42 -17.38 -0.50
CA LEU A 742 31.70 -18.04 -0.17
C LEU A 742 32.38 -18.63 -1.41
N ALA A 743 31.60 -19.23 -2.31
CA ALA A 743 32.12 -19.70 -3.60
C ALA A 743 32.77 -18.55 -4.38
N ILE A 744 32.07 -17.42 -4.53
CA ILE A 744 32.59 -16.24 -5.25
C ILE A 744 33.84 -15.66 -4.58
N GLN A 745 33.86 -15.56 -3.25
CA GLN A 745 35.02 -15.07 -2.50
C GLN A 745 36.25 -15.98 -2.69
N SER A 746 36.04 -17.30 -2.80
CA SER A 746 37.13 -18.24 -3.08
C SER A 746 37.71 -18.14 -4.49
N LEU A 747 37.04 -17.45 -5.42
CA LEU A 747 37.45 -17.29 -6.82
C LEU A 747 38.16 -15.96 -7.10
N ALA A 748 38.17 -15.03 -6.14
CA ALA A 748 38.57 -13.64 -6.37
C ALA A 748 39.91 -13.58 -7.13
N ASN A 749 39.85 -13.06 -8.35
CA ASN A 749 40.95 -12.80 -9.31
C ASN A 749 41.49 -13.96 -10.16
N VAL A 750 40.84 -15.14 -10.23
CA VAL A 750 41.42 -16.30 -10.94
C VAL A 750 40.84 -16.55 -12.34
N TYR A 751 39.53 -16.33 -12.57
CA TYR A 751 38.86 -16.74 -13.82
C TYR A 751 38.04 -15.61 -14.45
N SER A 752 38.08 -15.53 -15.79
CA SER A 752 37.37 -14.51 -16.58
C SER A 752 35.93 -14.89 -16.96
N ARG A 753 35.60 -16.19 -16.93
CA ARG A 753 34.31 -16.76 -17.35
C ARG A 753 33.82 -17.80 -16.34
N VAL A 754 32.64 -17.59 -15.75
CA VAL A 754 32.12 -18.44 -14.66
C VAL A 754 30.66 -18.87 -14.91
N ASP A 755 30.40 -20.17 -14.89
CA ASP A 755 29.05 -20.75 -14.92
C ASP A 755 28.69 -21.33 -13.55
N ILE A 756 27.70 -20.76 -12.87
CA ILE A 756 27.25 -21.12 -11.52
C ILE A 756 25.96 -21.95 -11.61
N LEU A 757 25.95 -23.09 -10.95
CA LEU A 757 24.86 -24.05 -10.90
C LEU A 757 24.31 -24.13 -9.47
N THR A 758 23.00 -23.91 -9.32
CA THR A 758 22.25 -24.00 -8.06
C THR A 758 20.91 -24.69 -8.30
N ASP A 759 20.38 -25.46 -7.35
CA ASP A 759 19.02 -26.00 -7.45
C ASP A 759 17.94 -25.03 -6.92
N CYS A 760 18.36 -23.90 -6.33
CA CYS A 760 17.49 -22.93 -5.66
C CYS A 760 16.95 -21.84 -6.62
N CYS A 761 15.71 -22.02 -7.09
CA CYS A 761 15.03 -21.05 -7.95
C CYS A 761 14.80 -19.68 -7.27
N ASP A 762 14.57 -19.67 -5.95
CA ASP A 762 14.35 -18.45 -5.18
C ASP A 762 15.61 -17.57 -5.16
N LEU A 763 16.81 -18.20 -5.10
CA LEU A 763 18.10 -17.51 -5.15
C LEU A 763 18.32 -16.85 -6.51
N VAL A 764 18.11 -17.59 -7.61
CA VAL A 764 18.24 -17.05 -8.97
C VAL A 764 17.27 -15.89 -9.20
N THR A 765 16.05 -15.99 -8.66
CA THR A 765 15.05 -14.91 -8.74
C THR A 765 15.49 -13.67 -7.96
N ALA A 766 16.04 -13.85 -6.75
CA ALA A 766 16.56 -12.76 -5.93
C ALA A 766 17.75 -12.04 -6.61
N LEU A 767 18.62 -12.76 -7.31
CA LEU A 767 19.76 -12.18 -8.04
C LEU A 767 19.31 -11.37 -9.27
N LYS A 768 18.28 -11.82 -9.98
CA LYS A 768 17.70 -11.08 -11.13
C LYS A 768 17.00 -9.80 -10.73
N GLN A 769 16.36 -9.79 -9.55
CA GLN A 769 15.60 -8.66 -9.05
C GLN A 769 16.05 -8.28 -7.64
N PRO A 770 17.26 -7.72 -7.46
CA PRO A 770 17.81 -7.41 -6.14
C PRO A 770 16.90 -6.48 -5.32
N SER A 771 16.10 -5.65 -5.98
CA SER A 771 15.14 -4.74 -5.34
C SER A 771 13.94 -5.42 -4.69
N ASP A 772 13.61 -6.68 -5.05
CA ASP A 772 12.46 -7.43 -4.52
C ASP A 772 12.85 -8.60 -3.60
N THR A 773 14.11 -8.63 -3.19
CA THR A 773 14.73 -9.68 -2.39
C THR A 773 14.25 -9.68 -0.93
N LYS A 774 14.22 -10.87 -0.29
CA LYS A 774 13.89 -10.99 1.13
C LYS A 774 14.91 -10.25 1.99
N LEU A 775 14.44 -9.61 3.07
CA LEU A 775 15.26 -8.77 3.94
C LEU A 775 16.53 -9.49 4.45
N GLU A 776 16.40 -10.76 4.86
CA GLU A 776 17.48 -11.57 5.44
C GLU A 776 18.69 -11.74 4.52
N ILE A 777 18.49 -11.68 3.20
CA ILE A 777 19.54 -11.85 2.20
C ILE A 777 19.80 -10.58 1.39
N ARG A 778 19.16 -9.45 1.73
CA ARG A 778 19.22 -8.25 0.90
C ARG A 778 20.63 -7.69 0.77
N SER A 779 21.35 -7.52 1.88
CA SER A 779 22.74 -7.04 1.87
C SER A 779 23.66 -8.04 1.18
N LEU A 780 23.46 -9.33 1.44
CA LEU A 780 24.24 -10.43 0.86
C LEU A 780 24.10 -10.48 -0.67
N ILE A 781 22.87 -10.41 -1.19
CA ILE A 781 22.59 -10.39 -2.63
C ILE A 781 23.17 -9.13 -3.29
N ALA A 782 23.09 -7.98 -2.62
CA ALA A 782 23.68 -6.74 -3.16
C ALA A 782 25.20 -6.87 -3.33
N ASP A 783 25.90 -7.49 -2.37
CA ASP A 783 27.33 -7.74 -2.47
C ASP A 783 27.67 -8.81 -3.51
N ILE A 784 26.90 -9.92 -3.57
CA ILE A 784 27.03 -10.94 -4.60
C ILE A 784 26.91 -10.33 -6.00
N VAL A 785 25.86 -9.54 -6.27
CA VAL A 785 25.63 -8.92 -7.58
C VAL A 785 26.79 -7.98 -7.96
N LEU A 786 27.36 -7.25 -7.01
CA LEU A 786 28.51 -6.40 -7.27
C LEU A 786 29.77 -7.20 -7.60
N SER A 787 30.09 -8.23 -6.83
CA SER A 787 31.22 -9.12 -7.09
C SER A 787 31.09 -9.88 -8.41
N ILE A 788 29.86 -10.22 -8.78
CA ILE A 788 29.58 -10.90 -10.04
C ILE A 788 29.69 -9.92 -11.23
N ASN A 789 29.22 -8.68 -11.08
CA ASN A 789 29.30 -7.67 -12.14
C ASN A 789 30.74 -7.19 -12.43
N SER A 790 31.72 -7.51 -11.57
CA SER A 790 33.14 -7.29 -11.88
C SER A 790 33.76 -8.38 -12.79
N LEU A 791 33.03 -9.47 -13.08
CA LEU A 791 33.48 -10.52 -13.99
C LEU A 791 33.17 -10.16 -15.45
N ASN A 792 34.03 -10.58 -16.39
CA ASN A 792 33.81 -10.32 -17.83
C ASN A 792 32.59 -11.07 -18.38
N TYR A 793 32.35 -12.29 -17.88
CA TYR A 793 31.16 -13.07 -18.18
C TYR A 793 30.78 -13.93 -16.98
N PHE A 794 29.48 -14.03 -16.71
CA PHE A 794 28.93 -15.05 -15.83
C PHE A 794 27.56 -15.55 -16.30
N CYS A 795 27.22 -16.77 -15.89
CA CYS A 795 25.88 -17.32 -15.98
C CYS A 795 25.52 -18.02 -14.68
N ILE A 796 24.33 -17.77 -14.13
CA ILE A 796 23.77 -18.50 -12.99
C ILE A 796 22.53 -19.22 -13.44
N SER A 797 22.52 -20.55 -13.36
CA SER A 797 21.44 -21.39 -13.86
C SER A 797 20.84 -22.24 -12.77
N LYS A 798 19.50 -22.28 -12.75
CA LYS A 798 18.77 -23.26 -11.94
C LYS A 798 18.92 -24.63 -12.60
N VAL A 799 19.55 -25.57 -11.91
CA VAL A 799 19.72 -26.97 -12.34
C VAL A 799 18.87 -27.93 -11.50
N PRO A 800 18.70 -29.21 -11.88
CA PRO A 800 18.12 -30.22 -11.01
C PRO A 800 19.13 -30.67 -9.94
N ARG A 801 18.61 -31.13 -8.79
CA ARG A 801 19.39 -31.39 -7.58
C ARG A 801 20.48 -32.47 -7.71
N ASN A 802 20.35 -33.37 -8.69
CA ASN A 802 21.37 -34.37 -8.99
C ASN A 802 22.70 -33.73 -9.46
N GLU A 803 22.63 -32.60 -10.19
CA GLU A 803 23.81 -31.91 -10.74
C GLU A 803 24.62 -31.17 -9.67
N VAL A 804 24.00 -30.77 -8.56
CA VAL A 804 24.67 -30.12 -7.41
C VAL A 804 24.91 -31.06 -6.22
N SER A 805 24.73 -32.37 -6.41
CA SER A 805 24.82 -33.38 -5.35
C SER A 805 26.18 -33.42 -4.64
N ARG A 806 27.27 -33.09 -5.34
CA ARG A 806 28.63 -33.00 -4.76
C ARG A 806 28.74 -31.83 -3.78
N ALA A 807 28.25 -30.65 -4.18
CA ALA A 807 28.19 -29.47 -3.30
C ALA A 807 27.27 -29.74 -2.09
N HIS A 808 26.15 -30.43 -2.29
CA HIS A 808 25.24 -30.81 -1.21
C HIS A 808 25.90 -31.68 -0.14
N ASN A 809 26.69 -32.67 -0.55
CA ASN A 809 27.38 -33.55 0.39
C ASN A 809 28.41 -32.78 1.24
N LEU A 810 29.13 -31.84 0.64
CA LEU A 810 30.07 -30.94 1.32
C LEU A 810 29.34 -30.05 2.34
N ALA A 811 28.22 -29.45 1.94
CA ALA A 811 27.35 -28.64 2.80
C ALA A 811 26.84 -29.43 4.02
N VAL A 812 26.39 -30.68 3.79
CA VAL A 812 25.91 -31.58 4.85
C VAL A 812 27.02 -31.97 5.83
N GLN A 813 28.24 -32.21 5.35
CA GLN A 813 29.39 -32.49 6.20
C GLN A 813 29.76 -31.28 7.05
N ALA A 814 29.83 -30.09 6.46
CA ALA A 814 30.13 -28.85 7.17
C ALA A 814 29.09 -28.53 8.25
N ARG A 815 27.80 -28.74 7.98
CA ARG A 815 26.72 -28.56 8.97
C ARG A 815 26.91 -29.43 10.22
N LYS A 816 27.49 -30.63 10.07
CA LYS A 816 27.66 -31.60 11.18
C LYS A 816 28.86 -31.29 12.09
N ARG A 817 29.64 -30.25 11.79
CA ARG A 817 30.84 -29.84 12.57
C ARG A 817 30.52 -28.90 13.75
N ASP A 818 29.25 -28.62 14.05
CA ASP A 818 28.77 -27.74 15.14
C ASP A 818 29.00 -28.32 16.55
#